data_AF-A0A517TLB6-F1
#
_entry.id   AF-A0A517TLB6-F1
#
_cell.length_a   1.000
_cell.length_b   1.000
_cell.length_c   1.000
_cell.angle_alpha   90.00
_cell.angle_beta   90.00
_cell.angle_gamma   90.00
#
_symmetry.space_group_name_H-M   'P 1'
#
loop_
_entity.id
_entity.type
_entity.pdbx_description
1 polymer ?
#
loop_
_entity_poly.entity_id
_entity_poly.type
_entity_poly.pdbx_seq_one_letter_code
_entity_poly.pdbx_strand_id
1 'polypeptide(L)'
;MNAPPRCQVWRCCCAYLLLAVVSFAAVRRADAQSNVTIHANARGMVGGVKTLDRAQYFNHWGQLTPGTSTNLGDLESEVHATDGLHTFSGRETNDFPAAMRVWTNSPVPENPNNPGFFEHTALINSLQNTSSSGYKNRLLNSSAWVSVRESENPIYVTSGRKSVFPDFLDGGGEQVNNFEGYADFLNVYLEEVVYGTGPGQGYLPMDKDRFYIEIMNEPNWPANTPAQWQDVIDMHREVTELVKEQHPEAKLGGPSCCDDYADGGQNSWERSRQLMDDMASWQTAGGQSVELDFWTIHPYERYDVANDGSHQQILFSSPGRLAAIMDLYDAYSTQKFGHAKPFSITEYGSWNRTNLTGDPSTSADDDYGDYTRPEQQWDLVRDTREKLMVFMNHPDRIVNATPFLGPMWWERQTPTSPAGDNVFWERDAAGVWHETVVASMYRMHNELNGEYLQIENDDPDLQTLAFREGNVLHVMLNNLKGTSNTVNLGALAGLGEVASASIDRVYWNGTQGVYVEDADVSATWSSLQLEPNEGAVLKLTLTGPEVYDQAYDSETYYSDDVEIPVSSQTLISTTITADTEDATGATLRFGYTVPSGMPTFSVRVNGNSFTVTSDDLALDDNDDDLIQREIEVPASMLVDGENEVSFFFPFSTAAGEISAAALSVRRSVGDYNASGTLDAGDINQLYLQFGPAAADDKHDLNEDGTVDQGDLNHWLALRNAVAGDTDVDGDIDTRDAVATIAHLGASGQWTEGNFDGDSDVDFTDLGAVTEGFTGAKASVVEGPVDAGQSVDNPDLLYDPETGGLAIDADGLTLFAFHLSGEGDFIGMADFSDLDGAVGEASTLVDNTPGDIGWVSARLDSVIGFDQQADLGDLAPVGMDLSEFQAWVDDASWAGIAVGGEFDLVLLTAGLTGDFNADGMVDAADYTVWRDTNGSTSDLRADANGDLVVDQDDYQLWRGNYGATQAATLAVPTPHALPLAFTLGATLLAGGARRSESR
;
A
#
# COMPACT_ATOMS: atom_id res chain seq x y z
N MET A 1 73.45 -2.39 2.90
CA MET A 1 74.38 -1.56 2.10
C MET A 1 75.64 -2.38 1.85
N ASN A 2 76.15 -2.64 0.64
CA ASN A 2 75.76 -2.22 -0.72
C ASN A 2 76.23 -3.27 -1.77
N ALA A 3 75.74 -3.12 -3.00
CA ALA A 3 76.37 -3.55 -4.27
C ALA A 3 76.07 -5.02 -4.77
N PRO A 4 76.25 -5.32 -6.09
CA PRO A 4 75.10 -5.48 -6.98
C PRO A 4 75.16 -6.74 -7.91
N PRO A 5 75.02 -6.72 -9.26
CA PRO A 5 73.79 -7.25 -9.88
C PRO A 5 73.97 -8.23 -11.10
N ARG A 6 72.82 -8.63 -11.66
CA ARG A 6 72.53 -9.07 -13.06
C ARG A 6 72.82 -10.52 -13.52
N CYS A 7 71.82 -11.02 -14.25
CA CYS A 7 71.84 -12.01 -15.35
C CYS A 7 72.24 -13.48 -15.04
N GLN A 8 71.75 -14.52 -15.70
CA GLN A 8 70.54 -14.85 -16.49
C GLN A 8 70.75 -16.31 -17.02
N VAL A 9 69.68 -17.06 -17.29
CA VAL A 9 69.62 -18.25 -18.20
C VAL A 9 70.19 -19.63 -17.72
N TRP A 10 69.26 -20.46 -17.24
CA TRP A 10 68.96 -21.87 -17.64
C TRP A 10 70.07 -22.94 -17.82
N ARG A 11 69.84 -24.15 -17.26
CA ARG A 11 69.22 -25.31 -17.96
C ARG A 11 69.06 -26.59 -17.10
N CYS A 12 67.86 -27.20 -17.16
CA CYS A 12 67.52 -28.64 -17.03
C CYS A 12 67.82 -29.36 -15.69
N CYS A 13 67.04 -30.34 -15.22
CA CYS A 13 66.12 -31.28 -15.92
C CYS A 13 64.71 -31.37 -15.30
N CYS A 14 63.76 -31.87 -16.10
CA CYS A 14 62.33 -32.01 -15.79
C CYS A 14 61.92 -33.44 -15.37
N ALA A 15 60.77 -33.54 -14.68
CA ALA A 15 59.71 -34.57 -14.71
C ALA A 15 59.15 -34.76 -13.27
N TYR A 16 57.86 -34.64 -12.95
CA TYR A 16 56.62 -34.80 -13.74
C TYR A 16 55.56 -33.76 -13.33
N LEU A 17 54.80 -33.24 -14.30
CA LEU A 17 53.36 -32.91 -14.20
C LEU A 17 52.85 -32.44 -15.57
N LEU A 18 51.72 -32.99 -16.04
CA LEU A 18 51.10 -32.63 -17.32
C LEU A 18 49.64 -32.26 -17.10
N LEU A 19 49.31 -31.03 -17.51
CA LEU A 19 48.04 -30.57 -18.09
C LEU A 19 46.74 -30.77 -17.29
N ALA A 20 46.29 -29.65 -16.71
CA ALA A 20 44.99 -29.09 -17.09
C ALA A 20 45.20 -27.61 -17.47
N VAL A 21 44.79 -27.22 -18.68
CA VAL A 21 44.68 -25.80 -19.06
C VAL A 21 43.26 -25.39 -18.71
N VAL A 22 43.12 -24.54 -17.69
CA VAL A 22 41.86 -23.82 -17.44
C VAL A 22 42.11 -22.37 -17.81
N SER A 23 41.23 -21.82 -18.64
CA SER A 23 41.28 -20.44 -19.10
C SER A 23 41.22 -19.49 -17.91
N PHE A 24 42.02 -18.42 -17.96
CA PHE A 24 41.71 -17.21 -17.19
C PHE A 24 40.46 -16.56 -17.82
N ALA A 25 39.29 -17.08 -17.45
CA ALA A 25 38.13 -16.21 -17.36
C ALA A 25 38.44 -15.18 -16.27
N ALA A 26 38.15 -13.91 -16.53
CA ALA A 26 37.99 -12.97 -15.43
C ALA A 26 36.84 -13.51 -14.57
N VAL A 27 37.10 -13.78 -13.30
CA VAL A 27 36.02 -13.86 -12.31
C VAL A 27 35.48 -12.44 -12.24
N ARG A 28 34.42 -12.16 -13.01
CA ARG A 28 33.48 -11.11 -12.60
C ARG A 28 33.10 -11.47 -11.17
N ARG A 29 33.16 -10.51 -10.25
CA ARG A 29 32.30 -10.63 -9.07
C ARG A 29 30.87 -10.83 -9.62
N ALA A 30 30.10 -11.73 -9.03
CA ALA A 30 28.67 -11.62 -9.23
C ALA A 30 28.30 -10.22 -8.76
N ASP A 31 27.59 -9.47 -9.60
CA ASP A 31 26.99 -8.20 -9.20
C ASP A 31 26.03 -8.51 -8.03
N ALA A 32 25.90 -7.58 -7.07
CA ALA A 32 25.04 -7.82 -5.92
C ALA A 32 23.61 -8.07 -6.41
N GLN A 33 22.95 -9.05 -5.80
CA GLN A 33 21.66 -9.54 -6.25
C GLN A 33 20.71 -9.57 -5.05
N SER A 34 19.77 -8.62 -5.01
CA SER A 34 18.69 -8.54 -4.03
C SER A 34 17.48 -9.32 -4.53
N ASN A 35 16.71 -9.87 -3.62
CA ASN A 35 15.42 -10.50 -3.89
C ASN A 35 14.34 -9.75 -3.11
N VAL A 36 13.26 -9.40 -3.81
CA VAL A 36 12.11 -8.70 -3.27
C VAL A 36 10.88 -9.57 -3.54
N THR A 37 10.11 -9.83 -2.48
CA THR A 37 8.84 -10.54 -2.53
C THR A 37 7.73 -9.53 -2.31
N ILE A 38 6.73 -9.51 -3.21
CA ILE A 38 5.57 -8.62 -3.10
C ILE A 38 4.35 -9.50 -2.93
N HIS A 39 3.61 -9.30 -1.84
CA HIS A 39 2.35 -9.99 -1.56
C HIS A 39 1.21 -9.10 -2.04
N ALA A 40 0.90 -9.18 -3.33
CA ALA A 40 0.04 -8.19 -3.97
C ALA A 40 -1.46 -8.36 -3.62
N ASN A 41 -1.83 -9.53 -3.09
CA ASN A 41 -3.11 -9.83 -2.46
C ASN A 41 -3.11 -9.62 -0.92
N ALA A 42 -2.00 -9.17 -0.32
CA ALA A 42 -1.90 -8.94 1.11
C ALA A 42 -1.83 -7.44 1.42
N ARG A 43 -2.94 -6.88 1.91
CA ARG A 43 -3.01 -5.48 2.35
C ARG A 43 -2.10 -5.30 3.57
N GLY A 44 -1.21 -4.32 3.49
CA GLY A 44 -0.37 -3.89 4.59
C GLY A 44 -0.99 -2.68 5.30
N MET A 45 -0.85 -2.65 6.62
CA MET A 45 -1.26 -1.54 7.48
C MET A 45 -0.18 -1.33 8.54
N VAL A 46 -0.01 -0.08 8.98
CA VAL A 46 0.86 0.27 10.10
C VAL A 46 0.06 1.16 11.04
N GLY A 47 -0.17 0.70 12.27
CA GLY A 47 -1.06 1.37 13.23
C GLY A 47 -2.45 1.66 12.64
N GLY A 48 -3.01 0.72 11.87
CA GLY A 48 -4.29 0.86 11.18
C GLY A 48 -4.29 1.75 9.92
N VAL A 49 -3.18 2.45 9.61
CA VAL A 49 -3.10 3.28 8.39
C VAL A 49 -2.85 2.38 7.17
N LYS A 50 -3.83 2.33 6.27
CA LYS A 50 -3.83 1.43 5.10
C LYS A 50 -3.66 2.11 3.73
N THR A 51 -3.82 3.42 3.64
CA THR A 51 -3.84 4.17 2.36
C THR A 51 -2.77 5.26 2.36
N LEU A 52 -2.11 5.46 1.22
CA LEU A 52 -1.09 6.49 1.02
C LEU A 52 -1.72 7.89 0.99
N ASP A 53 -1.56 8.66 2.07
CA ASP A 53 -1.88 10.09 2.06
C ASP A 53 -0.73 10.88 1.43
N ARG A 54 -0.85 11.18 0.13
CA ARG A 54 0.18 11.91 -0.63
C ARG A 54 0.57 13.25 0.00
N ALA A 55 -0.32 13.92 0.74
CA ALA A 55 -0.03 15.20 1.36
C ALA A 55 0.92 15.08 2.56
N GLN A 56 0.98 13.91 3.23
CA GLN A 56 1.99 13.63 4.26
C GLN A 56 3.41 13.69 3.67
N TYR A 57 3.63 13.24 2.43
CA TYR A 57 4.97 12.91 1.93
C TYR A 57 5.44 13.71 0.71
N PHE A 58 4.59 13.89 -0.30
CA PHE A 58 4.95 14.52 -1.57
C PHE A 58 4.69 16.02 -1.56
N ASN A 59 4.99 16.67 -0.44
CA ASN A 59 4.79 18.10 -0.22
C ASN A 59 6.12 18.89 -0.30
N HIS A 60 6.06 20.22 -0.22
CA HIS A 60 7.21 21.10 -0.39
C HIS A 60 7.21 22.30 0.57
N TRP A 61 8.39 22.89 0.76
CA TRP A 61 8.58 24.08 1.59
C TRP A 61 8.27 25.37 0.81
N GLY A 62 7.52 26.25 1.48
CA GLY A 62 7.27 27.62 1.06
C GLY A 62 6.23 27.76 -0.05
N GLN A 63 5.79 29.00 -0.24
CA GLN A 63 4.62 29.32 -1.08
C GLN A 63 4.93 30.01 -2.42
N LEU A 64 6.19 30.11 -2.84
CA LEU A 64 6.58 30.94 -3.99
C LEU A 64 6.70 30.12 -5.28
N THR A 65 5.93 30.50 -6.31
CA THR A 65 5.92 29.86 -7.64
C THR A 65 6.44 30.80 -8.76
N PRO A 66 7.02 30.26 -9.85
CA PRO A 66 7.49 31.05 -11.00
C PRO A 66 6.41 31.83 -11.76
N GLY A 67 5.14 31.42 -11.64
CA GLY A 67 3.97 32.06 -12.25
C GLY A 67 3.59 31.55 -13.65
N THR A 68 2.42 32.01 -14.12
CA THR A 68 1.67 31.47 -15.28
C THR A 68 2.19 31.80 -16.68
N SER A 69 3.43 32.30 -16.82
CA SER A 69 3.94 32.82 -18.11
C SER A 69 5.45 32.64 -18.26
N THR A 70 5.89 31.39 -18.27
CA THR A 70 7.29 31.01 -18.49
C THR A 70 7.52 30.45 -19.90
N ASN A 71 8.75 30.07 -20.22
CA ASN A 71 9.08 29.30 -21.44
C ASN A 71 8.80 27.79 -21.30
N LEU A 72 8.48 27.31 -20.09
CA LEU A 72 8.07 25.93 -19.82
C LEU A 72 6.54 25.78 -19.75
N GLY A 73 5.81 26.89 -19.62
CA GLY A 73 4.35 26.90 -19.50
C GLY A 73 3.88 27.62 -18.23
N ASP A 74 2.83 27.09 -17.63
CA ASP A 74 2.23 27.58 -16.38
C ASP A 74 2.81 26.82 -15.18
N LEU A 75 3.92 27.33 -14.64
CA LEU A 75 4.58 26.72 -13.48
C LEU A 75 3.92 27.07 -12.14
N GLU A 76 2.76 27.73 -12.15
CA GLU A 76 1.91 27.91 -10.96
C GLU A 76 0.92 26.74 -10.86
N SER A 77 0.31 26.34 -11.97
CA SER A 77 -0.50 25.11 -12.08
C SER A 77 0.33 23.83 -11.98
N GLU A 78 1.49 23.77 -12.63
CA GLU A 78 2.39 22.59 -12.66
C GLU A 78 2.72 22.03 -11.27
N VAL A 79 2.75 22.87 -10.22
CA VAL A 79 3.07 22.46 -8.85
C VAL A 79 2.04 21.48 -8.30
N HIS A 80 0.74 21.74 -8.48
CA HIS A 80 -0.34 21.01 -7.79
C HIS A 80 -1.22 20.17 -8.72
N ALA A 81 -1.11 20.36 -10.04
CA ALA A 81 -1.85 19.57 -11.02
C ALA A 81 -1.41 18.10 -11.00
N THR A 82 -2.37 17.18 -11.14
CA THR A 82 -2.15 15.73 -11.16
C THR A 82 -1.43 15.24 -12.42
N ASP A 83 -1.47 16.02 -13.51
CA ASP A 83 -0.66 15.84 -14.72
C ASP A 83 0.66 16.65 -14.71
N GLY A 84 1.01 17.25 -13.57
CA GLY A 84 2.23 18.05 -13.35
C GLY A 84 3.21 17.39 -12.37
N LEU A 85 3.52 18.08 -11.27
CA LEU A 85 4.32 17.56 -10.14
C LEU A 85 3.46 17.00 -8.99
N HIS A 86 2.16 17.31 -8.96
CA HIS A 86 1.20 16.81 -7.97
C HIS A 86 1.71 16.90 -6.51
N THR A 87 2.27 18.07 -6.16
CA THR A 87 2.84 18.36 -4.84
C THR A 87 2.06 19.43 -4.07
N PHE A 88 2.02 19.24 -2.76
CA PHE A 88 1.26 20.02 -1.77
C PHE A 88 2.21 21.02 -1.08
N SER A 89 1.77 22.22 -0.71
CA SER A 89 2.59 23.08 0.17
C SER A 89 2.52 22.57 1.60
N GLY A 90 3.59 21.95 2.11
CA GLY A 90 3.61 21.30 3.43
C GLY A 90 3.89 22.26 4.59
N ARG A 91 4.73 23.28 4.38
CA ARG A 91 5.08 24.25 5.42
C ARG A 91 5.41 25.66 4.92
N GLU A 92 5.10 26.67 5.73
CA GLU A 92 5.51 28.06 5.55
C GLU A 92 5.86 28.75 6.88
N THR A 93 6.80 29.68 6.86
CA THR A 93 7.21 30.51 8.03
C THR A 93 6.83 31.99 7.89
N ASN A 94 6.34 32.40 6.70
CA ASN A 94 6.02 33.78 6.38
C ASN A 94 4.55 34.18 6.63
N ASP A 95 3.68 33.30 7.14
CA ASP A 95 2.28 33.64 7.41
C ASP A 95 2.08 34.48 8.68
N PHE A 96 2.62 34.05 9.83
CA PHE A 96 2.57 34.89 11.05
C PHE A 96 3.24 36.27 10.85
N PRO A 97 4.43 36.39 10.21
CA PRO A 97 5.01 37.68 9.83
C PRO A 97 4.10 38.57 8.98
N ALA A 98 3.25 37.99 8.12
CA ALA A 98 2.31 38.73 7.28
C ALA A 98 1.03 39.12 8.05
N ALA A 99 0.53 38.24 8.91
CA ALA A 99 -0.60 38.50 9.80
C ALA A 99 -0.31 39.68 10.75
N MET A 100 0.91 39.72 11.32
CA MET A 100 1.40 40.78 12.21
C MET A 100 1.69 42.13 11.52
N ARG A 101 1.42 42.31 10.22
CA ARG A 101 1.72 43.54 9.46
C ARG A 101 0.49 44.19 8.83
N VAL A 102 0.28 45.48 9.13
CA VAL A 102 -0.74 46.29 8.46
C VAL A 102 -0.32 46.68 7.04
N TRP A 103 -1.30 47.11 6.23
CA TRP A 103 -1.20 47.43 4.79
C TRP A 103 0.02 48.28 4.34
N THR A 104 0.59 49.09 5.23
CA THR A 104 1.81 49.89 4.97
C THR A 104 3.13 49.14 5.24
N ASN A 105 3.08 47.81 5.33
CA ASN A 105 4.17 46.92 5.72
C ASN A 105 4.76 47.21 7.12
N SER A 106 3.99 47.93 7.94
CA SER A 106 4.33 48.31 9.32
C SER A 106 3.79 47.25 10.29
N PRO A 107 4.44 46.96 11.42
CA PRO A 107 3.87 46.06 12.43
C PRO A 107 2.51 46.54 12.93
N VAL A 108 1.63 45.61 13.30
CA VAL A 108 0.43 45.91 14.09
C VAL A 108 0.89 46.54 15.42
N PRO A 109 0.29 47.66 15.87
CA PRO A 109 0.76 48.39 17.04
C PRO A 109 0.52 47.64 18.35
N GLU A 110 1.40 47.90 19.32
CA GLU A 110 1.23 47.54 20.73
C GLU A 110 -0.03 48.21 21.33
N ASN A 111 -0.71 47.50 22.23
CA ASN A 111 -1.87 47.99 22.96
C ASN A 111 -1.44 49.04 24.01
N PRO A 112 -1.86 50.32 23.87
CA PRO A 112 -1.42 51.39 24.77
C PRO A 112 -1.99 51.27 26.20
N ASN A 113 -2.95 50.36 26.43
CA ASN A 113 -3.52 50.09 27.75
C ASN A 113 -3.02 48.76 28.35
N ASN A 114 -2.39 47.90 27.55
CA ASN A 114 -1.80 46.63 27.98
C ASN A 114 -0.46 46.39 27.23
N PRO A 115 0.64 47.03 27.66
CA PRO A 115 1.95 46.88 27.02
C PRO A 115 2.40 45.41 26.96
N GLY A 116 3.09 45.04 25.89
CA GLY A 116 3.43 43.65 25.56
C GLY A 116 2.38 42.90 24.72
N PHE A 117 1.19 43.45 24.50
CA PHE A 117 0.12 42.79 23.73
C PHE A 117 -0.22 43.57 22.46
N PHE A 118 -0.75 42.90 21.44
CA PHE A 118 -1.24 43.57 20.25
C PHE A 118 -2.48 44.43 20.55
N GLU A 119 -2.65 45.56 19.86
CA GLU A 119 -3.94 46.25 19.84
C GLU A 119 -4.92 45.41 19.00
N HIS A 120 -5.78 44.64 19.68
CA HIS A 120 -6.69 43.67 19.06
C HIS A 120 -7.51 44.23 17.90
N THR A 121 -7.98 45.48 17.98
CA THR A 121 -8.75 46.09 16.88
C THR A 121 -7.89 46.20 15.62
N ALA A 122 -6.64 46.64 15.74
CA ALA A 122 -5.69 46.71 14.64
C ALA A 122 -5.27 45.31 14.14
N LEU A 123 -5.11 44.32 15.02
CA LEU A 123 -4.79 42.94 14.64
C LEU A 123 -5.92 42.30 13.83
N ILE A 124 -7.17 42.35 14.32
CA ILE A 124 -8.36 41.86 13.61
C ILE A 124 -8.51 42.56 12.25
N ASN A 125 -8.32 43.89 12.19
CA ASN A 125 -8.33 44.62 10.91
C ASN A 125 -7.18 44.23 9.96
N SER A 126 -6.05 43.76 10.48
CA SER A 126 -4.92 43.24 9.69
C SER A 126 -5.27 41.91 9.06
N LEU A 127 -5.77 40.96 9.87
CA LEU A 127 -6.22 39.64 9.47
C LEU A 127 -7.33 39.76 8.42
N GLN A 128 -8.42 40.47 8.73
CA GLN A 128 -9.60 40.65 7.86
C GLN A 128 -9.36 41.50 6.60
N ASN A 129 -8.13 41.95 6.33
CA ASN A 129 -7.81 42.83 5.21
C ASN A 129 -7.92 42.10 3.84
N THR A 130 -8.89 42.51 3.03
CA THR A 130 -9.18 41.97 1.69
C THR A 130 -8.56 42.75 0.52
N SER A 131 -7.73 43.77 0.80
CA SER A 131 -6.93 44.43 -0.25
C SER A 131 -5.85 43.50 -0.82
N SER A 132 -5.30 43.81 -2.00
CA SER A 132 -4.30 42.98 -2.71
C SER A 132 -2.95 42.76 -1.98
N SER A 133 -2.80 43.29 -0.77
CA SER A 133 -1.65 43.08 0.12
C SER A 133 -2.11 42.89 1.58
N GLY A 134 -3.35 42.44 1.77
CA GLY A 134 -3.94 42.10 3.06
C GLY A 134 -3.95 40.59 3.29
N TYR A 135 -3.93 40.19 4.56
CA TYR A 135 -3.74 38.78 4.94
C TYR A 135 -4.88 37.87 4.41
N LYS A 136 -6.14 38.24 4.63
CA LYS A 136 -7.30 37.52 4.07
C LYS A 136 -7.30 37.42 2.55
N ASN A 137 -6.76 38.41 1.84
CA ASN A 137 -6.62 38.30 0.38
C ASN A 137 -5.49 37.32 -0.02
N ARG A 138 -4.38 37.26 0.74
CA ARG A 138 -3.30 36.28 0.52
C ARG A 138 -3.86 34.86 0.52
N LEU A 139 -4.54 34.47 1.61
CA LEU A 139 -5.09 33.12 1.78
C LEU A 139 -6.12 32.79 0.69
N LEU A 140 -7.09 33.69 0.45
CA LEU A 140 -8.25 33.38 -0.39
C LEU A 140 -8.06 33.62 -1.90
N ASN A 141 -7.05 34.40 -2.33
CA ASN A 141 -6.96 34.86 -3.73
C ASN A 141 -5.54 34.95 -4.32
N SER A 142 -4.47 34.82 -3.51
CA SER A 142 -3.11 34.95 -4.05
C SER A 142 -2.58 33.61 -4.58
N SER A 143 -1.63 33.70 -5.52
CA SER A 143 -0.87 32.57 -6.07
C SER A 143 -0.15 31.76 -4.98
N ALA A 144 0.29 32.44 -3.92
CA ALA A 144 1.00 31.83 -2.79
C ALA A 144 0.21 30.72 -2.07
N TRP A 145 -1.13 30.80 -2.10
CA TRP A 145 -2.01 29.81 -1.48
C TRP A 145 -2.74 28.92 -2.50
N VAL A 146 -2.38 28.99 -3.80
CA VAL A 146 -3.04 28.14 -4.83
C VAL A 146 -2.79 26.66 -4.55
N SER A 147 -1.54 26.25 -4.30
CA SER A 147 -1.24 24.83 -3.99
C SER A 147 -2.07 24.29 -2.82
N VAL A 148 -2.26 25.07 -1.74
CA VAL A 148 -3.12 24.63 -0.63
C VAL A 148 -4.61 24.58 -1.02
N ARG A 149 -5.12 25.53 -1.83
CA ARG A 149 -6.54 25.61 -2.16
C ARG A 149 -7.02 24.64 -3.23
N GLU A 150 -6.15 24.30 -4.19
CA GLU A 150 -6.50 23.50 -5.36
C GLU A 150 -6.00 22.04 -5.27
N SER A 151 -5.16 21.71 -4.28
CA SER A 151 -4.83 20.31 -3.96
C SER A 151 -5.95 19.65 -3.16
N GLU A 152 -6.14 18.34 -3.37
CA GLU A 152 -7.04 17.52 -2.57
C GLU A 152 -6.46 17.31 -1.16
N ASN A 153 -7.30 17.47 -0.14
CA ASN A 153 -7.00 17.15 1.26
C ASN A 153 -5.59 17.58 1.76
N PRO A 154 -5.19 18.86 1.64
CA PRO A 154 -3.83 19.29 2.00
C PRO A 154 -3.53 19.15 3.50
N ILE A 155 -2.25 19.02 3.85
CA ILE A 155 -1.72 19.20 5.20
C ILE A 155 -0.88 20.48 5.22
N TYR A 156 -1.05 21.32 6.23
CA TYR A 156 -0.36 22.60 6.28
C TYR A 156 0.17 22.94 7.67
N VAL A 157 1.49 23.13 7.76
CA VAL A 157 2.19 23.55 8.97
C VAL A 157 2.62 25.01 8.83
N THR A 158 2.28 25.86 9.80
CA THR A 158 2.83 27.22 9.93
C THR A 158 3.72 27.32 11.16
N SER A 159 4.68 28.25 11.15
CA SER A 159 5.61 28.42 12.27
C SER A 159 5.94 29.88 12.60
N GLY A 160 6.25 30.14 13.87
CA GLY A 160 6.96 31.36 14.29
C GLY A 160 8.42 31.33 13.82
N ARG A 161 9.03 32.47 13.51
CA ARG A 161 10.40 32.51 12.97
C ARG A 161 11.24 33.65 13.53
N LYS A 162 12.55 33.43 13.65
CA LYS A 162 13.49 34.43 14.15
C LYS A 162 13.41 35.79 13.43
N SER A 163 13.55 36.87 14.20
CA SER A 163 13.69 38.26 13.72
C SER A 163 12.52 38.82 12.90
N VAL A 164 11.31 38.25 13.03
CA VAL A 164 10.09 38.73 12.35
C VAL A 164 9.09 39.43 13.27
N PHE A 165 9.24 39.26 14.59
CA PHE A 165 8.31 39.73 15.61
C PHE A 165 8.45 41.25 15.82
N PRO A 166 7.43 41.91 16.42
CA PRO A 166 7.57 43.30 16.87
C PRO A 166 8.43 43.41 18.13
N ASP A 167 9.14 44.55 18.31
CA ASP A 167 10.01 44.84 19.47
C ASP A 167 9.38 44.60 20.85
N PHE A 168 8.04 44.62 20.98
CA PHE A 168 7.32 44.37 22.25
C PHE A 168 7.06 42.88 22.54
N LEU A 169 7.35 41.98 21.58
CA LEU A 169 7.34 40.53 21.75
C LEU A 169 8.74 39.92 21.87
N ASP A 170 9.75 40.49 21.20
CA ASP A 170 11.13 39.95 21.16
C ASP A 170 12.19 40.88 21.81
N GLY A 171 11.80 42.05 22.30
CA GLY A 171 12.71 43.06 22.88
C GLY A 171 13.69 43.68 21.87
N GLY A 172 13.47 43.51 20.56
CA GLY A 172 14.44 43.78 19.50
C GLY A 172 15.52 42.70 19.36
N GLY A 173 15.25 41.49 19.85
CA GLY A 173 16.12 40.31 19.74
C GLY A 173 15.85 39.46 18.50
N GLU A 174 16.26 38.19 18.56
CA GLU A 174 15.99 37.21 17.49
C GLU A 174 14.80 36.29 17.79
N GLN A 175 14.38 36.18 19.06
CA GLN A 175 13.30 35.30 19.52
C GLN A 175 12.31 36.06 20.40
N VAL A 176 11.07 35.57 20.46
CA VAL A 176 10.07 36.00 21.44
C VAL A 176 10.64 35.86 22.86
N ASN A 177 10.44 36.87 23.69
CA ASN A 177 10.73 36.88 25.13
C ASN A 177 9.51 37.25 25.99
N ASN A 178 8.37 37.47 25.34
CA ASN A 178 7.07 37.76 25.94
C ASN A 178 6.07 36.73 25.41
N PHE A 179 6.03 35.59 26.09
CA PHE A 179 5.29 34.40 25.66
C PHE A 179 3.77 34.61 25.78
N GLU A 180 3.29 35.29 26.83
CA GLU A 180 1.89 35.71 26.96
C GLU A 180 1.40 36.52 25.74
N GLY A 181 2.20 37.48 25.27
CA GLY A 181 1.87 38.31 24.10
C GLY A 181 1.89 37.55 22.77
N TYR A 182 2.70 36.49 22.65
CA TYR A 182 2.68 35.60 21.49
C TYR A 182 1.50 34.63 21.52
N ALA A 183 1.16 34.08 22.69
CA ALA A 183 -0.04 33.27 22.87
C ALA A 183 -1.32 34.07 22.60
N ASP A 184 -1.41 35.34 23.02
CA ASP A 184 -2.51 36.26 22.69
C ASP A 184 -2.67 36.45 21.17
N PHE A 185 -1.56 36.59 20.43
CA PHE A 185 -1.59 36.62 18.96
C PHE A 185 -2.13 35.32 18.37
N LEU A 186 -1.64 34.16 18.82
CA LEU A 186 -2.10 32.87 18.31
C LEU A 186 -3.59 32.64 18.62
N ASN A 187 -4.06 33.02 19.80
CA ASN A 187 -5.47 32.96 20.16
C ASN A 187 -6.37 33.81 19.25
N VAL A 188 -5.97 35.05 18.94
CA VAL A 188 -6.70 35.92 17.98
C VAL A 188 -6.59 35.40 16.55
N TYR A 189 -5.44 34.86 16.14
CA TYR A 189 -5.25 34.25 14.82
C TYR A 189 -6.16 33.02 14.64
N LEU A 190 -6.19 32.12 15.62
CA LEU A 190 -7.03 30.92 15.62
C LEU A 190 -8.52 31.29 15.60
N GLU A 191 -8.96 32.27 16.41
CA GLU A 191 -10.33 32.77 16.36
C GLU A 191 -10.67 33.39 14.99
N GLU A 192 -9.87 34.33 14.49
CA GLU A 192 -10.22 35.06 13.27
C GLU A 192 -10.06 34.25 11.98
N VAL A 193 -9.07 33.37 11.91
CA VAL A 193 -8.67 32.68 10.66
C VAL A 193 -9.17 31.24 10.62
N VAL A 194 -9.05 30.48 11.71
CA VAL A 194 -9.17 29.01 11.70
C VAL A 194 -10.51 28.52 12.26
N TYR A 195 -10.79 28.76 13.54
CA TYR A 195 -11.89 28.13 14.29
C TYR A 195 -13.15 29.02 14.48
N GLY A 196 -13.02 30.35 14.38
CA GLY A 196 -14.13 31.25 14.72
C GLY A 196 -15.32 31.16 13.78
N THR A 197 -16.52 31.18 14.37
CA THR A 197 -17.81 31.06 13.65
C THR A 197 -18.55 32.40 13.50
N GLY A 198 -17.92 33.50 13.92
CA GLY A 198 -18.47 34.85 13.82
C GLY A 198 -18.49 35.41 12.38
N PRO A 199 -19.16 36.54 12.13
CA PRO A 199 -19.33 37.10 10.78
C PRO A 199 -18.00 37.46 10.10
N GLY A 200 -17.50 36.56 9.26
CA GLY A 200 -16.24 36.70 8.53
C GLY A 200 -15.02 36.10 9.22
N GLN A 201 -15.17 35.42 10.36
CA GLN A 201 -14.12 34.57 10.96
C GLN A 201 -14.05 33.22 10.21
N GLY A 202 -13.11 32.34 10.57
CA GLY A 202 -13.06 30.94 10.08
C GLY A 202 -13.01 30.83 8.56
N TYR A 203 -12.01 31.47 7.95
CA TYR A 203 -11.87 31.59 6.49
C TYR A 203 -10.62 30.91 5.93
N LEU A 204 -9.93 30.08 6.73
CA LEU A 204 -8.89 29.18 6.27
C LEU A 204 -9.46 28.27 5.15
N PRO A 205 -8.87 28.23 3.93
CA PRO A 205 -9.46 27.56 2.78
C PRO A 205 -8.97 26.10 2.65
N MET A 206 -9.03 25.34 3.75
CA MET A 206 -8.68 23.91 3.84
C MET A 206 -9.37 23.30 5.08
N ASP A 207 -9.24 22.00 5.29
CA ASP A 207 -9.65 21.41 6.56
C ASP A 207 -8.78 21.96 7.71
N LYS A 208 -9.46 22.41 8.76
CA LYS A 208 -8.89 22.96 9.99
C LYS A 208 -8.25 21.88 10.88
N ASP A 209 -8.65 20.62 10.73
CA ASP A 209 -8.13 19.51 11.52
C ASP A 209 -6.80 19.00 10.93
N ARG A 210 -6.47 19.41 9.70
CA ARG A 210 -5.17 19.22 9.00
C ARG A 210 -4.30 20.50 9.00
N PHE A 211 -4.60 21.45 9.88
CA PHE A 211 -3.82 22.68 10.08
C PHE A 211 -3.04 22.64 11.40
N TYR A 212 -1.73 22.84 11.32
CA TYR A 212 -0.79 22.62 12.42
C TYR A 212 0.08 23.86 12.67
N ILE A 213 0.45 24.09 13.94
CA ILE A 213 1.34 25.18 14.35
C ILE A 213 2.57 24.61 15.03
N GLU A 214 3.72 24.74 14.40
CA GLU A 214 5.01 24.65 15.08
C GLU A 214 5.23 25.97 15.84
N ILE A 215 5.50 25.91 17.15
CA ILE A 215 5.53 27.12 17.99
C ILE A 215 6.65 28.08 17.55
N MET A 216 7.83 27.56 17.19
CA MET A 216 8.98 28.34 16.72
C MET A 216 9.92 27.48 15.87
N ASN A 217 10.34 28.00 14.72
CA ASN A 217 11.38 27.45 13.86
C ASN A 217 12.77 27.55 14.51
N GLU A 218 13.48 26.43 14.64
CA GLU A 218 14.89 26.33 15.09
C GLU A 218 15.26 27.26 16.27
N PRO A 219 14.55 27.19 17.41
CA PRO A 219 14.83 28.02 18.58
C PRO A 219 16.16 27.66 19.26
N ASN A 220 16.74 26.53 18.89
CA ASN A 220 17.96 25.95 19.46
C ASN A 220 19.24 26.72 19.09
N TRP A 221 19.35 27.26 17.87
CA TRP A 221 20.53 27.99 17.37
C TRP A 221 20.84 29.33 18.06
N PRO A 222 19.87 30.20 18.38
CA PRO A 222 20.11 31.35 19.25
C PRO A 222 20.27 30.96 20.73
N ALA A 223 19.67 29.83 21.15
CA ALA A 223 19.75 29.30 22.52
C ALA A 223 21.11 28.61 22.82
N ASN A 224 22.17 29.41 22.90
CA ASN A 224 23.56 28.96 23.06
C ASN A 224 23.96 28.57 24.49
N THR A 225 23.08 28.74 25.48
CA THR A 225 23.37 28.47 26.90
C THR A 225 22.19 27.76 27.58
N PRO A 226 22.40 27.03 28.69
CA PRO A 226 21.31 26.36 29.41
C PRO A 226 20.19 27.31 29.87
N ALA A 227 20.51 28.57 30.18
CA ALA A 227 19.50 29.56 30.53
C ALA A 227 18.63 29.94 29.33
N GLN A 228 19.23 30.14 28.14
CA GLN A 228 18.47 30.41 26.93
C GLN A 228 17.69 29.19 26.43
N TRP A 229 18.17 27.97 26.70
CA TRP A 229 17.39 26.77 26.43
C TRP A 229 16.19 26.64 27.38
N GLN A 230 16.33 27.03 28.66
CA GLN A 230 15.19 27.17 29.56
C GLN A 230 14.18 28.21 29.03
N ASP A 231 14.63 29.35 28.50
CA ASP A 231 13.73 30.32 27.86
C ASP A 231 12.94 29.69 26.68
N VAL A 232 13.52 28.74 25.94
CA VAL A 232 12.84 27.99 24.87
C VAL A 232 11.82 26.99 25.43
N ILE A 233 12.14 26.28 26.52
CA ILE A 233 11.19 25.40 27.21
C ILE A 233 10.01 26.21 27.76
N ASP A 234 10.30 27.33 28.44
CA ASP A 234 9.32 28.23 29.02
C ASP A 234 8.40 28.84 27.95
N MET A 235 8.93 29.17 26.77
CA MET A 235 8.15 29.58 25.60
C MET A 235 7.15 28.52 25.15
N HIS A 236 7.58 27.26 24.97
CA HIS A 236 6.68 26.19 24.53
C HIS A 236 5.62 25.90 25.59
N ARG A 237 5.99 25.90 26.87
CA ARG A 237 5.05 25.74 28.00
C ARG A 237 3.98 26.83 27.99
N GLU A 238 4.38 28.08 28.14
CA GLU A 238 3.43 29.19 28.33
C GLU A 238 2.54 29.39 27.10
N VAL A 239 3.07 29.21 25.88
CA VAL A 239 2.24 29.25 24.66
C VAL A 239 1.24 28.09 24.64
N THR A 240 1.64 26.86 24.96
CA THR A 240 0.74 25.70 24.98
C THR A 240 -0.36 25.86 26.04
N GLU A 241 0.01 26.20 27.28
CA GLU A 241 -0.94 26.39 28.38
C GLU A 241 -1.98 27.50 28.09
N LEU A 242 -1.55 28.63 27.51
CA LEU A 242 -2.41 29.78 27.23
C LEU A 242 -3.24 29.66 25.95
N VAL A 243 -2.80 28.88 24.96
CA VAL A 243 -3.57 28.59 23.74
C VAL A 243 -4.58 27.48 24.00
N LYS A 244 -4.18 26.35 24.62
CA LYS A 244 -5.09 25.22 24.91
C LYS A 244 -6.20 25.56 25.90
N GLU A 245 -6.03 26.58 26.77
CA GLU A 245 -7.12 27.10 27.63
C GLU A 245 -8.26 27.77 26.82
N GLN A 246 -7.98 28.26 25.59
CA GLN A 246 -8.98 28.93 24.74
C GLN A 246 -9.40 28.10 23.51
N HIS A 247 -8.44 27.42 22.88
CA HIS A 247 -8.62 26.56 21.71
C HIS A 247 -7.98 25.18 21.99
N PRO A 248 -8.61 24.33 22.83
CA PRO A 248 -8.08 22.99 23.14
C PRO A 248 -7.89 22.10 21.90
N GLU A 249 -8.62 22.36 20.82
CA GLU A 249 -8.50 21.68 19.53
C GLU A 249 -7.23 22.04 18.73
N ALA A 250 -6.58 23.16 19.03
CA ALA A 250 -5.45 23.67 18.25
C ALA A 250 -4.25 22.72 18.30
N LYS A 251 -3.73 22.30 17.15
CA LYS A 251 -2.57 21.39 17.05
C LYS A 251 -1.27 22.17 17.18
N LEU A 252 -0.55 21.99 18.29
CA LEU A 252 0.70 22.68 18.62
C LEU A 252 1.87 21.69 18.71
N GLY A 253 3.00 22.03 18.09
CA GLY A 253 4.20 21.20 18.07
C GLY A 253 5.51 21.96 18.25
N GLY A 254 6.59 21.21 18.46
CA GLY A 254 7.93 21.70 18.73
C GLY A 254 8.91 20.56 19.00
N PRO A 255 10.20 20.84 19.31
CA PRO A 255 10.82 22.17 19.40
C PRO A 255 11.48 22.66 18.11
N SER A 256 11.21 22.06 16.93
CA SER A 256 11.82 22.40 15.64
C SER A 256 13.34 22.19 15.63
N CYS A 257 13.78 21.09 16.25
CA CYS A 257 15.19 20.71 16.35
C CYS A 257 15.35 19.29 16.88
N CYS A 258 16.61 18.92 17.03
CA CYS A 258 17.10 18.05 18.10
C CYS A 258 17.02 16.54 17.81
N ASP A 259 17.39 16.22 16.57
CA ASP A 259 17.59 14.89 15.97
C ASP A 259 19.03 14.33 16.11
N ASP A 260 20.00 15.12 16.59
CA ASP A 260 21.38 14.63 16.82
C ASP A 260 21.48 13.91 18.17
N TYR A 261 21.91 12.65 18.19
CA TYR A 261 22.11 11.91 19.44
C TYR A 261 23.31 12.43 20.26
N ALA A 262 24.29 13.10 19.64
CA ALA A 262 25.56 13.42 20.26
C ALA A 262 25.45 14.38 21.48
N ASP A 263 26.00 13.96 22.62
CA ASP A 263 25.99 14.73 23.87
C ASP A 263 26.72 16.09 23.74
N GLY A 264 25.99 17.17 24.07
CA GLY A 264 26.54 18.52 24.21
C GLY A 264 26.36 19.47 23.01
N GLY A 265 25.69 19.03 21.94
CA GLY A 265 25.34 19.88 20.79
C GLY A 265 24.28 20.95 21.07
N GLN A 266 24.03 21.83 20.08
CA GLN A 266 22.82 22.67 20.09
C GLN A 266 21.60 21.94 19.50
N ASN A 267 21.83 20.84 18.78
CA ASN A 267 20.80 20.00 18.19
C ASN A 267 20.70 18.64 18.92
N SER A 268 21.15 18.55 20.17
CA SER A 268 21.28 17.26 20.85
C SER A 268 19.98 16.75 21.46
N TRP A 269 19.76 15.43 21.43
CA TRP A 269 18.66 14.70 22.09
C TRP A 269 18.38 15.17 23.53
N GLU A 270 19.43 15.40 24.33
CA GLU A 270 19.35 15.94 25.70
C GLU A 270 18.47 17.20 25.82
N ARG A 271 18.41 18.05 24.78
CA ARG A 271 17.55 19.25 24.76
C ARG A 271 16.07 18.90 24.68
N SER A 272 15.70 17.97 23.81
CA SER A 272 14.34 17.46 23.71
C SER A 272 13.93 16.69 24.96
N ARG A 273 14.85 15.90 25.53
CA ARG A 273 14.63 15.26 26.83
C ARG A 273 14.29 16.27 27.93
N GLN A 274 15.04 17.36 28.04
CA GLN A 274 14.78 18.44 29.01
C GLN A 274 13.41 19.11 28.80
N LEU A 275 12.98 19.27 27.54
CA LEU A 275 11.63 19.77 27.22
C LEU A 275 10.55 18.77 27.65
N MET A 276 10.72 17.49 27.32
CA MET A 276 9.79 16.42 27.70
C MET A 276 9.67 16.26 29.23
N ASP A 277 10.78 16.39 29.95
CA ASP A 277 10.82 16.37 31.42
C ASP A 277 10.04 17.53 32.05
N ASP A 278 10.13 18.74 31.48
CA ASP A 278 9.34 19.90 31.92
C ASP A 278 7.86 19.72 31.56
N MET A 279 7.58 19.21 30.34
CA MET A 279 6.24 18.99 29.79
C MET A 279 5.35 18.08 30.62
N ALA A 280 5.94 17.09 31.31
CA ALA A 280 5.21 16.23 32.26
C ALA A 280 4.58 16.99 33.46
N SER A 281 4.80 18.31 33.58
CA SER A 281 4.21 19.17 34.62
C SER A 281 3.31 20.30 34.09
N TRP A 282 3.17 20.46 32.77
CA TRP A 282 2.42 21.55 32.15
C TRP A 282 0.91 21.41 32.40
N GLN A 283 0.25 22.54 32.66
CA GLN A 283 -1.20 22.57 32.87
C GLN A 283 -1.80 23.94 32.56
N THR A 284 -3.02 23.97 32.02
CA THR A 284 -3.77 25.21 31.84
C THR A 284 -4.05 25.92 33.18
N ALA A 285 -4.48 27.18 33.13
CA ALA A 285 -4.89 27.91 34.34
C ALA A 285 -6.13 27.27 35.01
N GLY A 286 -6.95 26.54 34.26
CA GLY A 286 -8.01 25.65 34.76
C GLY A 286 -7.53 24.38 35.47
N GLY A 287 -6.24 24.04 35.38
CA GLY A 287 -5.62 22.86 35.99
C GLY A 287 -5.80 21.58 35.16
N GLN A 288 -5.99 21.69 33.84
CA GLN A 288 -5.99 20.56 32.92
C GLN A 288 -4.56 20.34 32.43
N SER A 289 -4.04 19.11 32.50
CA SER A 289 -2.74 18.79 31.90
C SER A 289 -2.75 19.08 30.39
N VAL A 290 -1.65 19.62 29.88
CA VAL A 290 -1.45 19.89 28.45
C VAL A 290 -0.08 19.44 28.00
N GLU A 291 0.01 19.08 26.73
CA GLU A 291 1.22 18.58 26.09
C GLU A 291 1.26 19.15 24.66
N LEU A 292 2.41 19.08 24.01
CA LEU A 292 2.48 19.23 22.56
C LEU A 292 1.73 18.07 21.89
N ASP A 293 1.03 18.36 20.80
CA ASP A 293 0.27 17.38 20.02
C ASP A 293 1.18 16.57 19.09
N PHE A 294 2.32 17.13 18.66
CA PHE A 294 3.28 16.51 17.74
C PHE A 294 4.72 17.02 17.97
N TRP A 295 5.69 16.18 17.64
CA TRP A 295 7.12 16.54 17.63
C TRP A 295 7.52 17.22 16.32
N THR A 296 8.50 18.11 16.36
CA THR A 296 9.13 18.67 15.14
C THR A 296 10.64 18.63 15.20
N ILE A 297 11.25 18.01 14.17
CA ILE A 297 12.69 17.78 14.02
C ILE A 297 13.14 18.16 12.60
N HIS A 298 14.42 18.54 12.44
CA HIS A 298 14.99 19.01 11.17
C HIS A 298 16.21 18.16 10.73
N PRO A 299 16.00 16.90 10.29
CA PRO A 299 17.10 16.02 9.90
C PRO A 299 17.78 16.49 8.61
N TYR A 300 18.97 17.06 8.78
CA TYR A 300 19.81 17.55 7.68
C TYR A 300 21.15 16.82 7.55
N GLU A 301 21.62 16.61 6.32
CA GLU A 301 23.02 16.32 6.03
C GLU A 301 23.80 17.57 5.60
N ARG A 302 25.13 17.52 5.65
CA ARG A 302 25.99 18.64 5.24
C ARG A 302 27.12 18.21 4.31
N TYR A 303 27.35 18.99 3.26
CA TYR A 303 28.51 18.84 2.38
C TYR A 303 29.51 19.97 2.67
N ASP A 304 30.70 19.61 3.17
CA ASP A 304 31.80 20.54 3.43
C ASP A 304 32.65 20.73 2.17
N VAL A 305 32.62 21.94 1.60
CA VAL A 305 33.26 22.30 0.32
C VAL A 305 34.57 23.06 0.56
N ALA A 306 35.66 22.53 0.01
CA ALA A 306 36.99 23.13 0.06
C ALA A 306 37.21 24.16 -1.06
N ASN A 307 38.22 25.03 -0.89
CA ASN A 307 38.55 26.09 -1.85
C ASN A 307 39.12 25.59 -3.20
N ASP A 308 39.32 24.28 -3.37
CA ASP A 308 39.63 23.64 -4.64
C ASP A 308 38.42 22.90 -5.25
N GLY A 309 37.25 23.01 -4.62
CA GLY A 309 35.99 22.38 -5.02
C GLY A 309 35.86 20.90 -4.68
N SER A 310 36.86 20.30 -4.04
CA SER A 310 36.64 19.01 -3.39
C SER A 310 35.64 19.17 -2.24
N HIS A 311 34.70 18.24 -2.14
CA HIS A 311 33.66 18.24 -1.10
C HIS A 311 33.68 16.94 -0.31
N GLN A 312 33.15 16.99 0.91
CA GLN A 312 32.99 15.84 1.79
C GLN A 312 31.59 15.84 2.40
N GLN A 313 30.82 14.77 2.21
CA GLN A 313 29.58 14.49 2.93
C GLN A 313 29.88 14.29 4.41
N ILE A 314 29.07 14.91 5.26
CA ILE A 314 29.10 14.80 6.71
C ILE A 314 27.72 14.33 7.15
N LEU A 315 27.65 13.05 7.51
CA LEU A 315 26.47 12.38 8.01
C LEU A 315 26.12 12.93 9.40
N PHE A 316 24.87 13.37 9.56
CA PHE A 316 24.28 13.74 10.85
C PHE A 316 22.92 13.06 11.08
N SER A 317 22.34 12.47 10.05
CA SER A 317 20.96 11.98 10.00
C SER A 317 20.79 10.92 8.90
N SER A 318 21.68 9.92 8.87
CA SER A 318 21.51 8.75 7.98
C SER A 318 20.15 8.06 8.24
N PRO A 319 19.59 7.29 7.28
CA PRO A 319 18.28 6.66 7.45
C PRO A 319 18.16 5.83 8.74
N GLY A 320 19.18 5.04 9.08
CA GLY A 320 19.28 4.26 10.33
C GLY A 320 19.35 5.14 11.57
N ARG A 321 20.21 6.18 11.59
CA ARG A 321 20.26 7.14 12.71
C ARG A 321 18.90 7.81 12.91
N LEU A 322 18.24 8.20 11.82
CA LEU A 322 16.96 8.89 11.82
C LEU A 322 15.82 8.02 12.39
N ALA A 323 15.73 6.76 11.96
CA ALA A 323 14.75 5.84 12.53
C ALA A 323 15.08 5.48 13.99
N ALA A 324 16.36 5.35 14.36
CA ALA A 324 16.76 5.16 15.77
C ALA A 324 16.47 6.37 16.68
N ILE A 325 16.54 7.60 16.17
CA ILE A 325 16.17 8.80 16.95
C ILE A 325 14.65 8.94 17.06
N MET A 326 13.88 8.58 16.02
CA MET A 326 12.42 8.52 16.11
C MET A 326 11.95 7.49 17.15
N ASP A 327 12.51 6.27 17.13
CA ASP A 327 12.24 5.24 18.15
C ASP A 327 12.54 5.72 19.58
N LEU A 328 13.61 6.52 19.75
CA LEU A 328 14.00 7.09 21.04
C LEU A 328 13.01 8.16 21.53
N TYR A 329 12.55 9.04 20.64
CA TYR A 329 11.52 10.03 20.95
C TYR A 329 10.20 9.34 21.37
N ASP A 330 9.78 8.31 20.66
CA ASP A 330 8.53 7.59 20.94
C ASP A 330 8.62 6.74 22.21
N ALA A 331 9.72 6.02 22.43
CA ALA A 331 9.95 5.26 23.66
C ALA A 331 9.95 6.18 24.89
N TYR A 332 10.64 7.31 24.81
CA TYR A 332 10.66 8.28 25.92
C TYR A 332 9.32 8.99 26.10
N SER A 333 8.61 9.32 25.02
CA SER A 333 7.25 9.87 25.07
C SER A 333 6.30 8.89 25.76
N THR A 334 6.37 7.60 25.40
CA THR A 334 5.58 6.53 26.02
C THR A 334 5.91 6.41 27.52
N GLN A 335 7.19 6.44 27.90
CA GLN A 335 7.61 6.42 29.30
C GLN A 335 7.09 7.63 30.11
N LYS A 336 6.96 8.81 29.50
CA LYS A 336 6.58 10.06 30.19
C LYS A 336 5.09 10.35 30.21
N PHE A 337 4.42 10.14 29.08
CA PHE A 337 3.05 10.55 28.81
C PHE A 337 2.10 9.35 28.64
N GLY A 338 2.63 8.12 28.66
CA GLY A 338 1.87 6.89 28.41
C GLY A 338 1.55 6.64 26.93
N HIS A 339 2.03 7.48 26.02
CA HIS A 339 1.82 7.37 24.59
C HIS A 339 2.95 8.03 23.78
N ALA A 340 3.24 7.46 22.61
CA ALA A 340 4.05 8.07 21.56
C ALA A 340 3.28 9.22 20.87
N LYS A 341 3.97 10.11 20.16
CA LYS A 341 3.37 11.29 19.48
C LYS A 341 3.85 11.39 18.05
N PRO A 342 2.99 11.76 17.09
CA PRO A 342 3.43 11.86 15.70
C PRO A 342 4.42 13.01 15.51
N PHE A 343 5.21 12.94 14.45
CA PHE A 343 6.20 13.91 14.02
C PHE A 343 5.67 14.69 12.82
N SER A 344 5.87 16.00 12.84
CA SER A 344 5.92 16.82 11.63
C SER A 344 7.39 17.10 11.34
N ILE A 345 7.94 16.47 10.31
CA ILE A 345 9.31 16.72 9.86
C ILE A 345 9.26 18.00 9.05
N THR A 346 9.44 19.13 9.74
CA THR A 346 9.11 20.45 9.22
C THR A 346 10.14 20.97 8.21
N GLU A 347 11.37 20.46 8.23
CA GLU A 347 12.38 20.62 7.18
C GLU A 347 13.26 19.36 7.14
N TYR A 348 13.64 18.87 5.96
CA TYR A 348 14.72 17.87 5.82
C TYR A 348 15.42 17.98 4.45
N GLY A 349 16.60 17.37 4.34
CA GLY A 349 17.43 17.36 3.13
C GLY A 349 18.91 17.60 3.45
N SER A 350 19.66 18.16 2.51
CA SER A 350 21.08 18.47 2.73
C SER A 350 21.42 19.93 2.43
N TRP A 351 22.56 20.40 2.93
CA TRP A 351 23.05 21.76 2.66
C TRP A 351 24.57 21.83 2.49
N ASN A 352 25.02 22.82 1.72
CA ASN A 352 26.42 22.98 1.34
C ASN A 352 27.12 24.07 2.17
N ARG A 353 28.27 23.76 2.77
CA ARG A 353 29.08 24.72 3.55
C ARG A 353 30.42 25.00 2.88
N THR A 354 30.65 26.24 2.44
CA THR A 354 31.95 26.67 1.90
C THR A 354 32.88 27.20 3.00
N ASN A 355 34.19 27.05 2.79
CA ASN A 355 35.23 27.51 3.72
C ASN A 355 35.52 29.03 3.68
N LEU A 356 34.64 29.85 3.08
CA LEU A 356 35.00 31.21 2.63
C LEU A 356 34.77 32.31 3.68
N THR A 357 33.74 32.22 4.54
CA THR A 357 33.51 33.21 5.63
C THR A 357 33.14 32.65 7.00
N GLY A 358 32.70 31.39 7.11
CA GLY A 358 32.26 30.80 8.38
C GLY A 358 30.89 31.30 8.88
N ASP A 359 30.10 31.92 8.01
CA ASP A 359 28.71 32.34 8.24
C ASP A 359 27.88 31.95 7.00
N PRO A 360 26.96 30.96 7.11
CA PRO A 360 26.16 30.50 5.99
C PRO A 360 25.13 31.54 5.51
N SER A 361 24.93 32.63 6.26
CA SER A 361 23.98 33.70 5.89
C SER A 361 24.61 34.89 5.14
N THR A 362 25.94 34.95 4.98
CA THR A 362 26.63 36.12 4.39
C THR A 362 27.74 35.84 3.37
N SER A 363 28.02 34.59 2.99
CA SER A 363 29.06 34.28 1.99
C SER A 363 28.64 34.60 0.55
N ALA A 364 28.77 35.86 0.14
CA ALA A 364 28.69 36.30 -1.26
C ALA A 364 29.93 35.90 -2.11
N ASP A 365 30.54 34.77 -1.80
CA ASP A 365 31.65 34.17 -2.55
C ASP A 365 31.16 32.86 -3.17
N ASP A 366 30.60 32.96 -4.38
CA ASP A 366 29.94 31.89 -5.14
C ASP A 366 30.92 30.84 -5.74
N ASP A 367 32.03 30.53 -5.07
CA ASP A 367 33.08 29.62 -5.58
C ASP A 367 33.04 28.24 -4.90
N TYR A 368 32.37 27.30 -5.56
CA TYR A 368 32.24 25.89 -5.16
C TYR A 368 33.21 25.00 -5.95
N GLY A 369 34.11 25.59 -6.75
CA GLY A 369 35.11 24.90 -7.57
C GLY A 369 34.52 23.81 -8.48
N ASP A 370 35.08 22.60 -8.37
CA ASP A 370 34.66 21.41 -9.10
C ASP A 370 33.36 20.76 -8.58
N TYR A 371 32.79 21.14 -7.43
CA TYR A 371 31.49 20.63 -6.96
C TYR A 371 30.36 21.32 -7.73
N THR A 372 29.92 20.68 -8.82
CA THR A 372 29.06 21.32 -9.82
C THR A 372 27.62 21.46 -9.34
N ARG A 373 26.90 22.40 -9.96
CA ARG A 373 25.47 22.62 -9.68
C ARG A 373 24.60 21.36 -9.86
N PRO A 374 24.77 20.52 -10.90
CA PRO A 374 24.05 19.26 -11.00
C PRO A 374 24.43 18.23 -9.93
N GLU A 375 25.68 18.21 -9.45
CA GLU A 375 26.09 17.33 -8.34
C GLU A 375 25.43 17.76 -7.03
N GLN A 376 25.45 19.06 -6.70
CA GLN A 376 24.76 19.62 -5.53
C GLN A 376 23.28 19.21 -5.48
N GLN A 377 22.58 19.37 -6.61
CA GLN A 377 21.17 18.98 -6.69
C GLN A 377 20.97 17.47 -6.69
N TRP A 378 21.89 16.67 -7.24
CA TRP A 378 21.80 15.22 -7.16
C TRP A 378 21.97 14.72 -5.73
N ASP A 379 22.98 15.20 -5.01
CA ASP A 379 23.25 14.86 -3.62
C ASP A 379 22.07 15.24 -2.70
N LEU A 380 21.48 16.43 -2.89
CA LEU A 380 20.28 16.86 -2.18
C LEU A 380 19.05 15.97 -2.45
N VAL A 381 18.79 15.63 -3.72
CA VAL A 381 17.62 14.80 -4.06
C VAL A 381 17.85 13.34 -3.64
N ARG A 382 19.10 12.86 -3.65
CA ARG A 382 19.49 11.54 -3.11
C ARG A 382 19.14 11.46 -1.62
N ASP A 383 19.72 12.35 -0.82
CA ASP A 383 19.50 12.47 0.61
C ASP A 383 18.01 12.60 0.99
N THR A 384 17.27 13.38 0.20
CA THR A 384 15.81 13.52 0.35
C THR A 384 15.09 12.18 0.19
N ARG A 385 15.40 11.38 -0.84
CA ARG A 385 14.76 10.06 -1.04
C ARG A 385 15.09 9.08 0.09
N GLU A 386 16.34 9.07 0.53
CA GLU A 386 16.85 8.14 1.55
C GLU A 386 16.11 8.35 2.89
N LYS A 387 15.79 9.60 3.24
CA LYS A 387 14.97 9.98 4.41
C LYS A 387 13.46 9.81 4.19
N LEU A 388 12.95 10.13 2.99
CA LEU A 388 11.55 9.95 2.62
C LEU A 388 11.06 8.53 2.87
N MET A 389 11.84 7.52 2.48
CA MET A 389 11.51 6.10 2.69
C MET A 389 11.38 5.73 4.17
N VAL A 390 12.14 6.37 5.08
CA VAL A 390 11.98 6.17 6.53
C VAL A 390 10.62 6.70 7.00
N PHE A 391 10.24 7.91 6.58
CA PHE A 391 8.97 8.51 6.98
C PHE A 391 7.76 7.72 6.44
N MET A 392 7.87 7.18 5.22
CA MET A 392 6.80 6.41 4.58
C MET A 392 6.59 5.01 5.19
N ASN A 393 7.57 4.49 5.95
CA ASN A 393 7.43 3.28 6.78
C ASN A 393 6.71 3.53 8.12
N HIS A 394 6.42 4.79 8.46
CA HIS A 394 5.77 5.19 9.72
C HIS A 394 4.52 6.08 9.48
N PRO A 395 3.52 5.64 8.68
CA PRO A 395 2.37 6.47 8.34
C PRO A 395 1.44 6.78 9.53
N ASP A 396 1.49 5.96 10.59
CA ASP A 396 0.86 6.22 11.90
C ASP A 396 1.57 7.31 12.72
N ARG A 397 2.87 7.54 12.47
CA ARG A 397 3.69 8.54 13.20
C ARG A 397 3.96 9.82 12.42
N ILE A 398 3.61 9.95 11.14
CA ILE A 398 3.95 11.17 10.38
C ILE A 398 2.71 12.06 10.18
N VAL A 399 2.74 13.27 10.74
CA VAL A 399 1.80 14.35 10.36
C VAL A 399 2.10 14.77 8.92
N ASN A 400 3.34 15.14 8.66
CA ASN A 400 3.89 15.34 7.33
C ASN A 400 5.42 15.34 7.40
N ALA A 401 6.06 15.06 6.27
CA ALA A 401 7.46 15.28 6.04
C ALA A 401 7.64 16.31 4.92
N THR A 402 8.08 17.51 5.27
CA THR A 402 8.36 18.61 4.34
C THR A 402 9.86 18.67 4.03
N PRO A 403 10.29 18.23 2.85
CA PRO A 403 11.68 18.46 2.44
C PRO A 403 11.87 19.97 2.23
N PHE A 404 13.06 20.49 2.50
CA PHE A 404 13.38 21.91 2.31
C PHE A 404 13.61 22.26 0.83
N LEU A 405 12.73 21.75 -0.03
CA LEU A 405 12.68 21.93 -1.48
C LEU A 405 11.49 22.82 -1.80
N GLY A 406 11.58 23.70 -2.80
CA GLY A 406 10.46 24.57 -3.18
C GLY A 406 10.39 24.89 -4.68
N PRO A 407 9.26 25.46 -5.16
CA PRO A 407 9.09 25.71 -6.59
C PRO A 407 10.09 26.72 -7.17
N MET A 408 10.51 27.71 -6.37
CA MET A 408 11.60 28.62 -6.71
C MET A 408 12.22 29.29 -5.47
N TRP A 409 13.44 29.82 -5.62
CA TRP A 409 14.16 30.50 -4.54
C TRP A 409 13.44 31.77 -4.06
N TRP A 410 13.31 31.91 -2.74
CA TRP A 410 12.57 32.98 -2.06
C TRP A 410 12.99 34.41 -2.43
N GLU A 411 14.26 34.64 -2.73
CA GLU A 411 14.77 35.95 -3.17
C GLU A 411 14.49 36.28 -4.65
N ARG A 412 13.88 35.35 -5.41
CA ARG A 412 13.50 35.50 -6.83
C ARG A 412 14.67 35.85 -7.76
N GLN A 413 15.89 35.42 -7.40
CA GLN A 413 17.11 35.70 -8.15
C GLN A 413 17.27 34.80 -9.39
N THR A 414 18.14 35.22 -10.31
CA THR A 414 18.73 34.36 -11.35
C THR A 414 19.60 33.26 -10.70
N PRO A 415 19.92 32.13 -11.37
CA PRO A 415 20.31 30.89 -10.72
C PRO A 415 21.84 30.88 -10.60
N THR A 416 22.34 31.79 -9.78
CA THR A 416 23.76 32.00 -9.57
C THR A 416 24.11 32.14 -8.10
N SER A 417 23.12 32.16 -7.19
CA SER A 417 23.37 31.87 -5.78
C SER A 417 23.40 30.35 -5.64
N PRO A 418 24.56 29.72 -5.35
CA PRO A 418 24.63 28.27 -5.23
C PRO A 418 23.98 27.76 -3.94
N ALA A 419 23.66 28.67 -3.01
CA ALA A 419 22.90 28.40 -1.78
C ALA A 419 21.39 28.14 -1.99
N GLY A 420 20.91 28.12 -3.24
CA GLY A 420 19.51 27.79 -3.59
C GLY A 420 19.42 26.66 -4.61
N ASP A 421 20.09 25.54 -4.36
CA ASP A 421 20.03 24.27 -5.11
C ASP A 421 18.70 23.53 -4.95
N ASN A 422 18.03 23.74 -3.82
CA ASN A 422 16.74 23.20 -3.42
C ASN A 422 15.48 23.65 -4.21
N VAL A 423 15.59 23.90 -5.51
CA VAL A 423 14.49 24.47 -6.32
C VAL A 423 14.05 23.58 -7.47
N PHE A 424 12.73 23.50 -7.70
CA PHE A 424 12.14 22.74 -8.84
C PHE A 424 12.53 23.35 -10.19
N TRP A 425 12.47 24.68 -10.28
CA TRP A 425 12.84 25.42 -11.48
C TRP A 425 13.79 26.56 -11.15
N GLU A 426 14.79 26.74 -12.01
CA GLU A 426 15.79 27.78 -11.88
C GLU A 426 15.85 28.64 -13.16
N ARG A 427 16.13 29.95 -13.02
CA ARG A 427 15.88 30.92 -14.10
C ARG A 427 17.14 31.64 -14.55
N ASP A 428 17.72 31.25 -15.68
CA ASP A 428 19.05 31.67 -16.16
C ASP A 428 19.26 33.19 -16.33
N ALA A 429 20.50 33.58 -16.58
CA ALA A 429 20.89 34.99 -16.78
C ALA A 429 20.25 35.66 -18.02
N ALA A 430 19.66 34.90 -18.96
CA ALA A 430 18.84 35.42 -20.05
C ALA A 430 17.34 35.52 -19.66
N GLY A 431 16.97 35.01 -18.48
CA GLY A 431 15.63 35.00 -17.93
C GLY A 431 14.79 33.78 -18.31
N VAL A 432 15.43 32.72 -18.83
CA VAL A 432 14.81 31.44 -19.25
C VAL A 432 14.77 30.48 -18.07
N TRP A 433 13.62 29.88 -17.82
CA TRP A 433 13.42 28.84 -16.81
C TRP A 433 13.88 27.47 -17.32
N HIS A 434 14.56 26.74 -16.45
CA HIS A 434 15.01 25.36 -16.63
C HIS A 434 14.47 24.52 -15.49
N GLU A 435 14.10 23.29 -15.77
CA GLU A 435 13.71 22.30 -14.77
C GLU A 435 14.94 21.60 -14.20
N THR A 436 14.92 21.31 -12.90
CA THR A 436 16.02 20.68 -12.18
C THR A 436 15.68 19.21 -11.87
N VAL A 437 16.69 18.44 -11.45
CA VAL A 437 16.48 17.07 -10.94
C VAL A 437 15.59 17.03 -9.69
N VAL A 438 15.41 18.15 -8.99
CA VAL A 438 14.49 18.27 -7.85
C VAL A 438 13.05 18.06 -8.31
N ALA A 439 12.62 18.74 -9.39
CA ALA A 439 11.29 18.54 -9.96
C ALA A 439 11.11 17.11 -10.51
N SER A 440 12.15 16.56 -11.13
CA SER A 440 12.14 15.17 -11.63
C SER A 440 11.85 14.12 -10.55
N MET A 441 12.27 14.35 -9.30
CA MET A 441 11.93 13.47 -8.18
C MET A 441 10.41 13.46 -7.92
N TYR A 442 9.74 14.61 -7.98
CA TYR A 442 8.28 14.66 -7.82
C TYR A 442 7.57 14.01 -9.01
N ARG A 443 8.07 14.18 -10.25
CA ARG A 443 7.52 13.47 -11.43
C ARG A 443 7.58 11.95 -11.27
N MET A 444 8.72 11.41 -10.83
CA MET A 444 8.89 9.98 -10.54
C MET A 444 7.89 9.45 -9.51
N HIS A 445 7.43 10.30 -8.58
CA HIS A 445 6.45 9.97 -7.56
C HIS A 445 5.01 10.42 -7.91
N ASN A 446 4.76 10.96 -9.11
CA ASN A 446 3.48 11.62 -9.43
C ASN A 446 2.29 10.66 -9.35
N GLU A 447 2.42 9.49 -9.99
CA GLU A 447 1.35 8.49 -10.07
C GLU A 447 1.24 7.60 -8.82
N LEU A 448 2.11 7.76 -7.81
CA LEU A 448 2.04 6.97 -6.58
C LEU A 448 0.73 7.22 -5.83
N ASN A 449 -0.15 6.22 -5.84
CA ASN A 449 -1.40 6.20 -5.10
C ASN A 449 -1.74 4.76 -4.68
N GLY A 450 -2.75 4.63 -3.82
CA GLY A 450 -3.34 3.35 -3.43
C GLY A 450 -3.09 2.93 -1.99
N GLU A 451 -3.41 1.66 -1.71
CA GLU A 451 -3.27 1.04 -0.39
C GLU A 451 -1.91 0.36 -0.23
N TYR A 452 -1.36 0.41 0.99
CA TYR A 452 -0.09 -0.23 1.33
C TYR A 452 -0.18 -1.76 1.15
N LEU A 453 0.94 -2.38 0.76
CA LEU A 453 1.07 -3.83 0.61
C LEU A 453 2.19 -4.39 1.49
N GLN A 454 2.08 -5.67 1.85
CA GLN A 454 3.19 -6.40 2.43
C GLN A 454 4.29 -6.65 1.37
N ILE A 455 5.49 -6.15 1.66
CA ILE A 455 6.69 -6.30 0.83
C ILE A 455 7.87 -6.72 1.71
N GLU A 456 8.67 -7.67 1.23
CA GLU A 456 9.85 -8.19 1.94
C GLU A 456 11.06 -8.13 1.02
N ASN A 457 12.25 -7.82 1.57
CA ASN A 457 13.51 -7.87 0.82
C ASN A 457 14.66 -8.48 1.66
N ASP A 458 15.70 -8.97 1.00
CA ASP A 458 16.86 -9.62 1.64
C ASP A 458 18.14 -8.76 1.68
N ASP A 459 18.02 -7.44 1.43
CA ASP A 459 19.13 -6.54 1.17
C ASP A 459 18.89 -5.16 1.84
N PRO A 460 19.38 -4.91 3.07
CA PRO A 460 19.03 -3.70 3.84
C PRO A 460 19.53 -2.38 3.22
N ASP A 461 20.35 -2.45 2.18
CA ASP A 461 20.77 -1.33 1.33
C ASP A 461 19.74 -0.97 0.23
N LEU A 462 18.63 -1.71 0.14
CA LEU A 462 17.53 -1.50 -0.81
C LEU A 462 16.26 -1.17 -0.04
N GLN A 463 15.90 0.11 0.01
CA GLN A 463 14.62 0.52 0.59
C GLN A 463 13.49 0.22 -0.41
N THR A 464 12.41 -0.39 0.08
CA THR A 464 11.29 -0.86 -0.74
C THR A 464 9.94 -0.52 -0.11
N LEU A 465 9.00 -0.02 -0.91
CA LEU A 465 7.59 0.16 -0.54
C LEU A 465 6.71 -0.29 -1.72
N ALA A 466 5.50 -0.75 -1.45
CA ALA A 466 4.55 -1.12 -2.49
C ALA A 466 3.12 -0.66 -2.17
N PHE A 467 2.42 -0.22 -3.21
CA PHE A 467 1.06 0.32 -3.15
C PHE A 467 0.20 -0.29 -4.25
N ARG A 468 -1.10 -0.48 -3.99
CA ARG A 468 -2.06 -1.00 -4.97
C ARG A 468 -3.25 -0.07 -5.12
N GLU A 469 -3.54 0.30 -6.36
CA GLU A 469 -4.74 1.03 -6.76
C GLU A 469 -5.47 0.20 -7.82
N GLY A 470 -6.49 -0.56 -7.37
CA GLY A 470 -7.19 -1.52 -8.21
C GLY A 470 -6.26 -2.57 -8.83
N ASN A 471 -6.16 -2.57 -10.17
CA ASN A 471 -5.27 -3.45 -10.92
C ASN A 471 -3.85 -2.90 -11.15
N VAL A 472 -3.52 -1.72 -10.62
CA VAL A 472 -2.18 -1.12 -10.73
C VAL A 472 -1.41 -1.30 -9.42
N LEU A 473 -0.25 -1.95 -9.54
CA LEU A 473 0.73 -2.14 -8.46
C LEU A 473 1.92 -1.21 -8.69
N HIS A 474 2.14 -0.29 -7.75
CA HIS A 474 3.31 0.58 -7.68
C HIS A 474 4.34 -0.02 -6.71
N VAL A 475 5.61 -0.05 -7.10
CA VAL A 475 6.73 -0.51 -6.26
C VAL A 475 7.83 0.55 -6.26
N MET A 476 8.03 1.20 -5.12
CA MET A 476 9.15 2.12 -4.91
C MET A 476 10.42 1.33 -4.59
N LEU A 477 11.52 1.70 -5.26
CA LEU A 477 12.83 1.10 -5.07
C LEU A 477 13.86 2.23 -4.92
N ASN A 478 14.61 2.27 -3.82
CA ASN A 478 15.71 3.22 -3.62
C ASN A 478 16.99 2.46 -3.22
N ASN A 479 18.00 2.51 -4.07
CA ASN A 479 19.27 1.78 -3.90
C ASN A 479 20.27 2.66 -3.14
N LEU A 480 20.55 2.38 -1.87
CA LEU A 480 21.52 3.14 -1.06
C LEU A 480 22.98 2.96 -1.55
N LYS A 481 23.26 1.90 -2.32
CA LYS A 481 24.61 1.55 -2.75
C LYS A 481 25.17 2.55 -3.75
N GLY A 482 26.41 2.98 -3.50
CA GLY A 482 27.30 3.59 -4.50
C GLY A 482 27.76 2.65 -5.65
N THR A 483 27.03 1.55 -5.88
CA THR A 483 27.23 0.58 -6.97
C THR A 483 25.90 0.10 -7.52
N SER A 484 25.82 -0.22 -8.81
CA SER A 484 24.62 -0.79 -9.42
C SER A 484 24.19 -2.10 -8.74
N ASN A 485 22.89 -2.29 -8.54
CA ASN A 485 22.29 -3.43 -7.83
C ASN A 485 21.27 -4.15 -8.71
N THR A 486 21.25 -5.49 -8.70
CA THR A 486 20.31 -6.31 -9.50
C THR A 486 19.18 -6.80 -8.61
N VAL A 487 18.00 -6.22 -8.77
CA VAL A 487 16.82 -6.50 -7.95
C VAL A 487 15.91 -7.50 -8.66
N ASN A 488 15.61 -8.62 -8.02
CA ASN A 488 14.69 -9.62 -8.57
C ASN A 488 13.33 -9.49 -7.91
N LEU A 489 12.31 -9.30 -8.73
CA LEU A 489 10.91 -9.06 -8.37
C LEU A 489 10.02 -10.21 -8.86
N GLY A 490 10.62 -11.33 -9.31
CA GLY A 490 9.92 -12.48 -9.87
C GLY A 490 9.08 -13.30 -8.88
N ALA A 491 9.00 -12.87 -7.61
CA ALA A 491 8.11 -13.39 -6.59
C ALA A 491 6.97 -12.40 -6.34
N LEU A 492 6.01 -12.36 -7.25
CA LEU A 492 4.67 -11.84 -6.97
C LEU A 492 3.87 -12.98 -6.34
N ALA A 493 3.54 -12.87 -5.07
CA ALA A 493 2.63 -13.79 -4.41
C ALA A 493 1.19 -13.31 -4.61
N GLY A 494 0.31 -14.25 -4.98
CA GLY A 494 -1.14 -14.11 -4.81
C GLY A 494 -1.91 -13.28 -5.85
N LEU A 495 -1.30 -12.84 -6.95
CA LEU A 495 -2.06 -12.27 -8.09
C LEU A 495 -1.59 -12.84 -9.44
N GLY A 496 -2.47 -12.71 -10.43
CA GLY A 496 -2.32 -13.25 -11.79
C GLY A 496 -1.23 -12.59 -12.65
N GLU A 497 -1.35 -12.74 -13.97
CA GLU A 497 -0.30 -12.30 -14.89
C GLU A 497 -0.14 -10.77 -14.91
N VAL A 498 1.11 -10.32 -15.07
CA VAL A 498 1.44 -8.90 -15.33
C VAL A 498 1.19 -8.61 -16.80
N ALA A 499 0.13 -7.86 -17.11
CA ALA A 499 -0.25 -7.46 -18.46
C ALA A 499 0.78 -6.51 -19.10
N SER A 500 1.29 -5.57 -18.31
CA SER A 500 2.26 -4.57 -18.73
C SER A 500 3.07 -4.05 -17.55
N ALA A 501 4.30 -3.60 -17.81
CA ALA A 501 5.15 -2.97 -16.80
C ALA A 501 5.90 -1.78 -17.38
N SER A 502 5.89 -0.65 -16.66
CA SER A 502 6.73 0.51 -16.95
C SER A 502 7.45 1.01 -15.70
N ILE A 503 8.49 1.83 -15.88
CA ILE A 503 9.29 2.34 -14.77
C ILE A 503 9.65 3.81 -14.96
N ASP A 504 9.36 4.58 -13.91
CA ASP A 504 9.88 5.92 -13.70
C ASP A 504 11.15 5.83 -12.86
N ARG A 505 12.22 6.54 -13.24
CA ARG A 505 13.49 6.49 -12.49
C ARG A 505 14.32 7.76 -12.57
N VAL A 506 15.02 8.07 -11.50
CA VAL A 506 15.99 9.18 -11.42
C VAL A 506 17.34 8.65 -10.93
N TYR A 507 18.37 8.80 -11.77
CA TYR A 507 19.73 8.30 -11.50
C TYR A 507 20.83 9.26 -11.98
N TRP A 508 22.05 9.09 -11.46
CA TRP A 508 23.22 9.85 -11.87
C TRP A 508 23.91 9.22 -13.09
N ASN A 509 24.06 9.97 -14.19
CA ASN A 509 24.72 9.46 -15.41
C ASN A 509 26.24 9.66 -15.44
N GLY A 510 26.85 10.14 -14.35
CA GLY A 510 28.26 10.54 -14.28
C GLY A 510 28.53 12.00 -14.67
N THR A 511 27.50 12.84 -14.86
CA THR A 511 27.63 14.28 -15.19
C THR A 511 26.41 15.10 -14.74
N GLN A 512 25.21 14.51 -14.76
CA GLN A 512 23.98 15.12 -14.26
C GLN A 512 22.99 14.05 -13.81
N GLY A 513 22.00 14.44 -13.01
CA GLY A 513 20.81 13.65 -12.79
C GLY A 513 20.03 13.46 -14.10
N VAL A 514 19.47 12.28 -14.30
CA VAL A 514 18.64 11.91 -15.44
C VAL A 514 17.34 11.33 -14.93
N TYR A 515 16.24 11.91 -15.38
CA TYR A 515 14.90 11.34 -15.28
C TYR A 515 14.59 10.52 -16.55
N VAL A 516 13.97 9.36 -16.35
CA VAL A 516 13.33 8.58 -17.40
C VAL A 516 11.90 8.33 -16.95
N GLU A 517 10.96 8.76 -17.79
CA GLU A 517 9.50 8.67 -17.62
C GLU A 517 8.98 7.44 -18.35
N ASP A 518 8.05 6.69 -17.73
CA ASP A 518 7.25 5.60 -18.32
C ASP A 518 8.05 4.63 -19.23
N ALA A 519 9.22 4.18 -18.79
CA ALA A 519 10.04 3.27 -19.59
C ALA A 519 9.46 1.84 -19.58
N ASP A 520 9.01 1.35 -20.74
CA ASP A 520 8.53 -0.03 -20.91
C ASP A 520 9.59 -1.06 -20.47
N VAL A 521 9.25 -1.81 -19.42
CA VAL A 521 10.02 -2.92 -18.86
C VAL A 521 9.19 -4.21 -18.83
N SER A 522 8.13 -4.32 -19.61
CA SER A 522 7.22 -5.49 -19.66
C SER A 522 7.95 -6.81 -19.92
N ALA A 523 9.09 -6.78 -20.60
CA ALA A 523 9.93 -7.95 -20.87
C ALA A 523 11.02 -8.24 -19.81
N THR A 524 11.20 -7.37 -18.81
CA THR A 524 12.34 -7.41 -17.86
C THR A 524 12.00 -7.05 -16.40
N TRP A 525 10.76 -6.66 -16.08
CA TRP A 525 10.36 -6.16 -14.76
C TRP A 525 10.72 -7.09 -13.59
N SER A 526 10.75 -8.41 -13.82
CA SER A 526 11.06 -9.41 -12.79
C SER A 526 12.55 -9.46 -12.40
N SER A 527 13.43 -8.76 -13.12
CA SER A 527 14.85 -8.61 -12.77
C SER A 527 15.39 -7.27 -13.31
N LEU A 528 15.37 -6.25 -12.45
CA LEU A 528 15.77 -4.88 -12.78
C LEU A 528 17.23 -4.60 -12.38
N GLN A 529 17.93 -3.83 -13.20
CA GLN A 529 19.16 -3.18 -12.81
C GLN A 529 18.84 -1.77 -12.30
N LEU A 530 19.16 -1.51 -11.04
CA LEU A 530 19.25 -0.16 -10.48
C LEU A 530 20.70 0.31 -10.56
N GLU A 531 20.91 1.58 -10.91
CA GLU A 531 22.21 2.23 -10.91
C GLU A 531 22.60 2.73 -9.49
N PRO A 532 23.86 3.18 -9.27
CA PRO A 532 24.28 3.71 -7.98
C PRO A 532 23.38 4.84 -7.50
N ASN A 533 22.91 4.75 -6.26
CA ASN A 533 22.06 5.77 -5.64
C ASN A 533 20.76 6.10 -6.43
N GLU A 534 20.30 5.21 -7.29
CA GLU A 534 19.07 5.36 -8.07
C GLU A 534 17.81 5.24 -7.19
N GLY A 535 16.84 6.14 -7.43
CA GLY A 535 15.45 5.94 -7.04
C GLY A 535 14.60 5.60 -8.27
N ALA A 536 13.61 4.73 -8.08
CA ALA A 536 12.66 4.33 -9.13
C ALA A 536 11.27 3.97 -8.58
N VAL A 537 10.26 4.11 -9.43
CA VAL A 537 8.89 3.61 -9.23
C VAL A 537 8.56 2.68 -10.38
N LEU A 538 8.47 1.38 -10.10
CA LEU A 538 7.98 0.37 -11.03
C LEU A 538 6.46 0.31 -10.95
N LYS A 539 5.80 0.34 -12.10
CA LYS A 539 4.35 0.24 -12.25
C LYS A 539 4.01 -1.04 -12.99
N LEU A 540 3.25 -1.93 -12.36
CA LEU A 540 2.77 -3.19 -12.93
C LEU A 540 1.25 -3.13 -13.08
N THR A 541 0.73 -3.42 -14.28
CA THR A 541 -0.71 -3.62 -14.50
C THR A 541 -1.00 -5.11 -14.45
N LEU A 542 -1.96 -5.51 -13.61
CA LEU A 542 -2.31 -6.90 -13.32
C LEU A 542 -3.61 -7.31 -14.02
N THR A 543 -3.77 -8.60 -14.30
CA THR A 543 -4.97 -9.16 -14.94
C THR A 543 -5.98 -9.80 -13.99
N GLY A 544 -5.64 -9.96 -12.70
CA GLY A 544 -6.48 -10.63 -11.70
C GLY A 544 -7.45 -9.69 -10.95
N PRO A 545 -8.32 -10.26 -10.08
CA PRO A 545 -9.34 -9.51 -9.36
C PRO A 545 -8.75 -8.51 -8.36
N GLU A 546 -9.52 -7.48 -7.99
CA GLU A 546 -9.07 -6.30 -7.23
C GLU A 546 -9.12 -6.49 -5.71
N VAL A 547 -9.19 -7.75 -5.25
CA VAL A 547 -9.34 -8.14 -3.85
C VAL A 547 -8.04 -8.50 -3.15
N TYR A 548 -8.14 -8.58 -1.83
CA TYR A 548 -7.06 -8.94 -0.91
C TYR A 548 -7.42 -10.22 -0.17
N ASP A 549 -6.66 -11.29 -0.38
CA ASP A 549 -6.85 -12.53 0.36
C ASP A 549 -6.35 -12.39 1.81
N GLN A 550 -5.54 -11.38 2.11
CA GLN A 550 -4.92 -11.21 3.42
C GLN A 550 -4.90 -9.72 3.81
N ALA A 551 -5.04 -9.44 5.10
CA ALA A 551 -4.81 -8.12 5.68
C ALA A 551 -3.91 -8.25 6.91
N TYR A 552 -2.84 -7.46 6.95
CA TYR A 552 -1.88 -7.43 8.04
C TYR A 552 -1.76 -6.01 8.59
N ASP A 553 -1.74 -5.88 9.91
CA ASP A 553 -1.44 -4.62 10.59
C ASP A 553 -0.20 -4.78 11.47
N SER A 554 0.66 -3.76 11.45
CA SER A 554 1.91 -3.71 12.20
C SER A 554 1.85 -2.59 13.24
N GLU A 555 1.77 -2.96 14.51
CA GLU A 555 1.82 -2.03 15.63
C GLU A 555 3.20 -2.00 16.27
N THR A 556 3.64 -0.84 16.76
CA THR A 556 4.96 -0.69 17.40
C THR A 556 4.84 -0.46 18.90
N TYR A 557 5.51 -1.32 19.66
CA TYR A 557 5.60 -1.30 21.12
C TYR A 557 7.03 -0.92 21.55
N TYR A 558 7.19 -0.11 22.59
CA TYR A 558 8.48 0.51 22.94
C TYR A 558 9.02 0.00 24.30
N SER A 559 10.33 0.13 24.51
CA SER A 559 10.99 -0.32 25.74
C SER A 559 10.75 0.57 26.96
N ASP A 560 10.58 -0.05 28.11
CA ASP A 560 10.39 0.62 29.42
C ASP A 560 11.59 1.49 29.83
N ASP A 561 12.79 1.10 29.37
CA ASP A 561 14.04 1.85 29.55
C ASP A 561 14.55 2.41 28.22
N VAL A 562 15.19 3.59 28.29
CA VAL A 562 16.00 4.17 27.20
C VAL A 562 17.41 4.47 27.73
N GLU A 563 18.35 4.73 26.82
CA GLU A 563 19.74 5.14 27.10
C GLU A 563 20.46 4.16 28.04
N ILE A 564 20.25 2.87 27.80
CA ILE A 564 20.72 1.77 28.63
C ILE A 564 22.24 1.65 28.46
N PRO A 565 23.06 1.93 29.51
CA PRO A 565 24.51 1.98 29.33
C PRO A 565 25.10 0.60 29.01
N VAL A 566 25.90 0.50 27.95
CA VAL A 566 26.53 -0.76 27.54
C VAL A 566 27.52 -1.20 28.61
N SER A 567 27.29 -2.38 29.21
CA SER A 567 28.20 -2.98 30.19
C SER A 567 28.95 -4.19 29.63
N SER A 568 30.28 -4.18 29.79
CA SER A 568 31.16 -5.22 29.24
C SER A 568 30.91 -6.59 29.87
N GLN A 569 30.74 -7.63 29.05
CA GLN A 569 30.66 -9.04 29.48
C GLN A 569 29.54 -9.35 30.48
N THR A 570 28.49 -8.53 30.49
CA THR A 570 27.28 -8.70 31.29
C THR A 570 26.06 -8.59 30.39
N LEU A 571 24.95 -9.18 30.83
CA LEU A 571 23.67 -8.99 30.18
C LEU A 571 23.08 -7.68 30.71
N ILE A 572 22.67 -6.78 29.82
CA ILE A 572 21.74 -5.69 30.12
C ILE A 572 20.38 -6.07 29.55
N SER A 573 19.30 -5.76 30.26
CA SER A 573 17.93 -6.09 29.82
C SER A 573 17.03 -4.86 29.99
N THR A 574 15.99 -4.80 29.19
CA THR A 574 14.79 -3.99 29.39
C THR A 574 13.57 -4.85 29.05
N THR A 575 12.37 -4.31 29.23
CA THR A 575 11.10 -4.97 28.91
C THR A 575 10.35 -4.16 27.87
N ILE A 576 9.62 -4.87 27.01
CA ILE A 576 8.64 -4.29 26.08
C ILE A 576 7.31 -4.98 26.41
N THR A 577 6.31 -4.22 26.82
CA THR A 577 4.95 -4.74 26.94
C THR A 577 4.26 -4.61 25.60
N ALA A 578 3.89 -5.74 25.00
CA ALA A 578 3.25 -5.79 23.68
C ALA A 578 2.03 -6.71 23.70
N ASP A 579 0.96 -6.30 23.02
CA ASP A 579 -0.03 -7.26 22.57
C ASP A 579 0.62 -8.15 21.50
N THR A 580 0.41 -9.46 21.64
CA THR A 580 0.84 -10.44 20.64
C THR A 580 -0.24 -11.49 20.38
N GLU A 581 -1.50 -11.22 20.72
CA GLU A 581 -2.64 -12.00 20.24
C GLU A 581 -2.67 -11.96 18.71
N ASP A 582 -2.87 -13.13 18.09
CA ASP A 582 -2.86 -13.34 16.63
C ASP A 582 -1.62 -12.81 15.87
N ALA A 583 -0.49 -12.62 16.56
CA ALA A 583 0.78 -12.22 15.97
C ALA A 583 1.30 -13.28 14.97
N THR A 584 1.50 -12.85 13.73
CA THR A 584 2.04 -13.66 12.62
C THR A 584 3.57 -13.58 12.54
N GLY A 585 4.12 -12.43 12.92
CA GLY A 585 5.56 -12.14 12.96
C GLY A 585 5.84 -10.87 13.76
N ALA A 586 7.12 -10.57 14.00
CA ALA A 586 7.52 -9.34 14.66
C ALA A 586 8.98 -8.97 14.34
N THR A 587 9.27 -7.67 14.30
CA THR A 587 10.60 -7.13 14.06
C THR A 587 11.05 -6.36 15.29
N LEU A 588 12.13 -6.79 15.94
CA LEU A 588 12.78 -6.06 17.01
C LEU A 588 13.76 -5.04 16.40
N ARG A 589 13.43 -3.75 16.51
CA ARG A 589 14.26 -2.61 16.12
C ARG A 589 14.94 -2.05 17.37
N PHE A 590 16.21 -1.65 17.28
CA PHE A 590 16.89 -0.94 18.37
C PHE A 590 18.07 -0.12 17.88
N GLY A 591 18.26 1.06 18.48
CA GLY A 591 19.40 1.93 18.22
C GLY A 591 20.52 1.72 19.26
N TYR A 592 21.78 1.79 18.85
CA TYR A 592 22.92 1.73 19.77
C TYR A 592 24.12 2.56 19.30
N THR A 593 24.96 2.96 20.25
CA THR A 593 26.22 3.68 20.01
C THR A 593 27.42 2.82 20.42
N VAL A 594 28.55 2.93 19.71
CA VAL A 594 29.81 2.21 20.07
C VAL A 594 31.07 3.06 19.90
N PRO A 595 32.15 2.84 20.68
CA PRO A 595 33.24 3.83 20.78
C PRO A 595 34.32 3.73 19.70
N SER A 596 34.37 2.63 18.95
CA SER A 596 35.12 2.47 17.69
C SER A 596 34.97 1.05 17.14
N GLY A 597 34.41 0.92 15.94
CA GLY A 597 34.28 -0.34 15.20
C GLY A 597 33.14 -1.23 15.69
N MET A 598 32.30 -1.66 14.75
CA MET A 598 31.14 -2.51 15.04
C MET A 598 31.55 -3.83 15.71
N PRO A 599 31.05 -4.13 16.92
CA PRO A 599 31.23 -5.42 17.54
C PRO A 599 30.21 -6.42 17.00
N THR A 600 30.59 -7.68 16.82
CA THR A 600 29.57 -8.76 16.82
C THR A 600 29.07 -8.93 18.26
N PHE A 601 27.75 -8.83 18.48
CA PHE A 601 27.13 -9.02 19.80
C PHE A 601 25.88 -9.89 19.68
N SER A 602 25.30 -10.25 20.83
CA SER A 602 24.09 -11.07 20.89
C SER A 602 22.95 -10.29 21.53
N VAL A 603 21.79 -10.35 20.89
CA VAL A 603 20.50 -9.91 21.45
C VAL A 603 19.73 -11.16 21.87
N ARG A 604 18.84 -11.05 22.86
CA ARG A 604 17.89 -12.10 23.19
C ARG A 604 16.51 -11.54 23.46
N VAL A 605 15.50 -12.28 23.00
CA VAL A 605 14.07 -12.05 23.30
C VAL A 605 13.54 -13.28 24.02
N ASN A 606 13.03 -13.11 25.24
CA ASN A 606 12.55 -14.19 26.12
C ASN A 606 13.53 -15.37 26.26
N GLY A 607 14.84 -15.07 26.24
CA GLY A 607 15.94 -16.04 26.32
C GLY A 607 16.38 -16.67 24.99
N ASN A 608 15.63 -16.51 23.90
CA ASN A 608 16.04 -16.92 22.54
C ASN A 608 17.11 -15.98 22.01
N SER A 609 18.21 -16.48 21.44
CA SER A 609 19.39 -15.66 21.14
C SER A 609 19.62 -15.44 19.65
N PHE A 610 19.74 -14.18 19.28
CA PHE A 610 20.08 -13.69 17.94
C PHE A 610 21.54 -13.18 17.93
N THR A 611 22.12 -13.01 16.74
CA THR A 611 23.50 -12.51 16.57
C THR A 611 23.48 -11.33 15.63
N VAL A 612 23.98 -10.19 16.10
CA VAL A 612 24.18 -8.98 15.29
C VAL A 612 25.61 -9.00 14.78
N THR A 613 25.78 -8.96 13.46
CA THR A 613 27.08 -9.01 12.78
C THR A 613 27.71 -7.63 12.64
N SER A 614 29.04 -7.61 12.47
CA SER A 614 29.87 -6.39 12.44
C SER A 614 30.04 -5.75 11.06
N ASP A 615 29.36 -6.25 10.03
CA ASP A 615 29.79 -6.10 8.64
C ASP A 615 28.76 -5.36 7.76
N ASP A 616 27.76 -4.75 8.39
CA ASP A 616 26.59 -4.17 7.72
C ASP A 616 26.22 -2.84 8.41
N LEU A 617 26.29 -1.72 7.68
CA LEU A 617 25.83 -0.36 8.07
C LEU A 617 24.88 0.17 6.97
N ALA A 618 24.14 -0.70 6.30
CA ALA A 618 23.41 -0.38 5.08
C ALA A 618 22.48 0.84 5.23
N LEU A 619 21.47 0.73 6.10
CA LEU A 619 20.57 1.84 6.44
C LEU A 619 21.30 3.02 7.08
N ASP A 620 22.46 2.80 7.70
CA ASP A 620 23.23 3.86 8.36
C ASP A 620 24.16 4.63 7.40
N ASP A 621 24.29 4.28 6.11
CA ASP A 621 25.26 4.84 5.15
C ASP A 621 26.71 4.99 5.69
N ASN A 622 27.18 3.98 6.44
CA ASN A 622 28.48 3.99 7.13
C ASN A 622 28.61 5.02 8.28
N ASP A 623 27.52 5.61 8.76
CA ASP A 623 27.43 6.35 10.02
C ASP A 623 27.71 5.42 11.22
N ASP A 624 28.61 5.81 12.13
CA ASP A 624 28.95 5.02 13.31
C ASP A 624 28.70 5.73 14.66
N ASP A 625 28.03 6.90 14.69
CA ASP A 625 27.68 7.58 15.95
C ASP A 625 26.48 6.90 16.66
N LEU A 626 25.36 6.73 15.95
CA LEU A 626 24.16 6.02 16.40
C LEU A 626 23.64 5.14 15.25
N ILE A 627 23.56 3.85 15.52
CA ILE A 627 23.37 2.78 14.55
C ILE A 627 22.05 2.05 14.86
N GLN A 628 21.19 1.81 13.87
CA GLN A 628 19.95 1.04 14.07
C GLN A 628 20.06 -0.40 13.56
N ARG A 629 19.57 -1.37 14.32
CA ARG A 629 19.45 -2.76 13.84
C ARG A 629 18.05 -3.29 14.01
N GLU A 630 17.68 -4.11 13.05
CA GLU A 630 16.41 -4.83 12.99
C GLU A 630 16.70 -6.33 13.05
N ILE A 631 15.84 -7.07 13.75
CA ILE A 631 15.94 -8.52 13.92
C ILE A 631 14.54 -9.10 13.82
N GLU A 632 14.33 -10.01 12.86
CA GLU A 632 13.12 -10.82 12.79
C GLU A 632 13.00 -11.76 14.01
N VAL A 633 11.91 -11.60 14.74
CA VAL A 633 11.55 -12.38 15.93
C VAL A 633 10.28 -13.18 15.61
N PRO A 634 10.38 -14.51 15.43
CA PRO A 634 9.20 -15.34 15.21
C PRO A 634 8.20 -15.21 16.35
N ALA A 635 6.91 -15.01 16.05
CA ALA A 635 5.86 -14.80 17.06
C ALA A 635 5.84 -15.88 18.16
N SER A 636 6.19 -17.14 17.83
CA SER A 636 6.35 -18.23 18.81
C SER A 636 7.43 -18.04 19.88
N MET A 637 8.25 -16.98 19.79
CA MET A 637 9.26 -16.58 20.78
C MET A 637 8.79 -15.44 21.68
N LEU A 638 7.68 -14.78 21.33
CA LEU A 638 7.04 -13.74 22.11
C LEU A 638 6.10 -14.33 23.16
N VAL A 639 5.66 -13.47 24.07
CA VAL A 639 4.55 -13.71 24.99
C VAL A 639 3.64 -12.49 24.94
N ASP A 640 2.34 -12.72 25.07
CA ASP A 640 1.38 -11.64 25.27
C ASP A 640 1.69 -10.93 26.61
N GLY A 641 1.83 -9.60 26.57
CA GLY A 641 2.30 -8.75 27.66
C GLY A 641 3.83 -8.55 27.69
N GLU A 642 4.45 -8.77 28.86
CA GLU A 642 5.85 -8.39 29.14
C GLU A 642 6.88 -9.31 28.45
N ASN A 643 7.61 -8.79 27.45
CA ASN A 643 8.70 -9.46 26.76
C ASN A 643 10.07 -8.97 27.25
N GLU A 644 10.97 -9.88 27.67
CA GLU A 644 12.35 -9.50 28.06
C GLU A 644 13.23 -9.37 26.81
N VAL A 645 13.74 -8.17 26.55
CA VAL A 645 14.78 -7.89 25.54
C VAL A 645 16.12 -7.66 26.24
N SER A 646 17.17 -8.36 25.82
CA SER A 646 18.47 -8.28 26.48
C SER A 646 19.67 -8.36 25.55
N PHE A 647 20.73 -7.63 25.89
CA PHE A 647 21.91 -7.42 25.06
C PHE A 647 23.17 -7.93 25.77
N PHE A 648 24.03 -8.63 25.03
CA PHE A 648 25.31 -9.14 25.52
C PHE A 648 26.47 -8.72 24.62
N PHE A 649 27.30 -7.81 25.14
CA PHE A 649 28.47 -7.29 24.46
C PHE A 649 29.76 -8.02 24.92
N PRO A 650 30.48 -8.73 24.03
CA PRO A 650 31.59 -9.61 24.42
C PRO A 650 32.92 -8.90 24.71
N PHE A 651 33.04 -7.60 24.39
CA PHE A 651 34.28 -6.83 24.54
C PHE A 651 34.52 -6.35 25.98
N SER A 652 35.77 -5.99 26.29
CA SER A 652 36.24 -5.72 27.66
C SER A 652 36.27 -4.24 28.06
N THR A 653 35.81 -3.33 27.19
CA THR A 653 35.82 -1.88 27.40
C THR A 653 34.41 -1.33 27.19
N ALA A 654 33.67 -1.16 28.28
CA ALA A 654 32.35 -0.55 28.27
C ALA A 654 32.44 0.94 27.90
N ALA A 655 31.79 1.31 26.79
CA ALA A 655 31.31 2.64 26.44
C ALA A 655 30.33 2.47 25.26
N GLY A 656 29.43 3.43 25.08
CA GLY A 656 28.24 3.28 24.25
C GLY A 656 26.99 2.92 25.06
N GLU A 657 25.83 3.04 24.43
CA GLU A 657 24.48 2.91 25.01
C GLU A 657 23.55 2.21 24.01
N ILE A 658 22.49 1.56 24.50
CA ILE A 658 21.29 1.28 23.69
C ILE A 658 20.40 2.51 23.82
N SER A 659 20.09 3.20 22.72
CA SER A 659 19.26 4.41 22.76
C SER A 659 17.83 4.04 23.17
N ALA A 660 17.17 3.19 22.38
CA ALA A 660 15.86 2.60 22.68
C ALA A 660 15.74 1.26 21.95
N ALA A 661 14.75 0.46 22.35
CA ALA A 661 14.30 -0.70 21.59
C ALA A 661 12.78 -0.61 21.34
N ALA A 662 12.35 -1.10 20.18
CA ALA A 662 10.97 -1.17 19.76
C ALA A 662 10.68 -2.54 19.13
N LEU A 663 9.52 -3.11 19.42
CA LEU A 663 9.02 -4.35 18.84
C LEU A 663 7.84 -3.99 17.95
N SER A 664 8.02 -4.09 16.64
CA SER A 664 6.90 -4.04 15.70
C SER A 664 6.28 -5.42 15.62
N VAL A 665 4.99 -5.56 15.95
CA VAL A 665 4.25 -6.83 15.95
C VAL A 665 3.26 -6.79 14.79
N ARG A 666 3.36 -7.77 13.88
CA ARG A 666 2.48 -7.92 12.72
C ARG A 666 1.40 -8.95 12.99
N ARG A 667 0.14 -8.51 13.11
CA ARG A 667 -1.04 -9.37 13.33
C ARG A 667 -1.83 -9.60 12.04
N SER A 668 -2.55 -10.72 11.96
CA SER A 668 -3.58 -10.91 10.94
C SER A 668 -4.83 -10.14 11.34
N VAL A 669 -5.47 -9.43 10.40
CA VAL A 669 -6.70 -8.68 10.66
C VAL A 669 -7.82 -9.29 9.81
N GLY A 670 -8.96 -9.62 10.43
CA GLY A 670 -10.13 -10.18 9.75
C GLY A 670 -10.13 -11.70 9.53
N ASP A 671 -8.98 -12.38 9.49
CA ASP A 671 -8.89 -13.85 9.46
C ASP A 671 -9.20 -14.42 10.86
N TYR A 672 -10.49 -14.52 11.17
CA TYR A 672 -11.02 -14.95 12.46
C TYR A 672 -11.03 -16.48 12.60
N ASN A 673 -11.08 -17.20 11.49
CA ASN A 673 -11.12 -18.66 11.47
C ASN A 673 -9.72 -19.33 11.36
N ALA A 674 -8.69 -18.54 11.07
CA ALA A 674 -7.30 -18.95 10.85
C ALA A 674 -7.11 -19.88 9.64
N SER A 675 -7.86 -19.62 8.55
CA SER A 675 -7.66 -20.27 7.24
C SER A 675 -6.38 -19.76 6.57
N GLY A 676 -5.96 -18.53 6.88
CA GLY A 676 -4.94 -17.79 6.16
C GLY A 676 -5.47 -16.97 4.99
N THR A 677 -6.80 -16.88 4.82
CA THR A 677 -7.50 -16.14 3.75
C THR A 677 -8.74 -15.42 4.30
N LEU A 678 -8.95 -14.17 3.91
CA LEU A 678 -10.19 -13.44 4.18
C LEU A 678 -11.34 -14.04 3.38
N ASP A 679 -12.16 -14.85 4.04
CA ASP A 679 -13.22 -15.65 3.40
C ASP A 679 -14.57 -15.54 4.14
N ALA A 680 -15.64 -16.02 3.50
CA ALA A 680 -16.98 -16.00 4.10
C ALA A 680 -17.09 -16.78 5.44
N GLY A 681 -16.14 -17.67 5.74
CA GLY A 681 -16.00 -18.32 7.04
C GLY A 681 -15.68 -17.35 8.17
N ASP A 682 -14.96 -16.28 7.88
CA ASP A 682 -14.66 -15.19 8.83
C ASP A 682 -15.87 -14.32 9.11
N ILE A 683 -16.62 -13.94 8.08
CA ILE A 683 -17.90 -13.22 8.23
C ILE A 683 -18.85 -14.05 9.13
N ASN A 684 -18.89 -15.36 8.92
CA ASN A 684 -19.65 -16.28 9.77
C ASN A 684 -19.11 -16.37 11.21
N GLN A 685 -17.82 -16.10 11.49
CA GLN A 685 -17.33 -15.93 12.87
C GLN A 685 -17.70 -14.56 13.46
N LEU A 686 -17.64 -13.49 12.65
CA LEU A 686 -17.97 -12.12 13.04
C LEU A 686 -19.44 -12.03 13.49
N TYR A 687 -20.37 -12.62 12.73
CA TYR A 687 -21.79 -12.76 13.10
C TYR A 687 -22.01 -13.47 14.44
N LEU A 688 -21.12 -14.37 14.88
CA LEU A 688 -21.23 -15.02 16.18
C LEU A 688 -20.84 -14.11 17.36
N GLN A 689 -20.14 -13.00 17.10
CA GLN A 689 -19.76 -12.01 18.12
C GLN A 689 -20.74 -10.83 18.23
N PHE A 690 -21.71 -10.70 17.31
CA PHE A 690 -22.64 -9.57 17.24
C PHE A 690 -23.27 -9.21 18.59
N GLY A 691 -23.00 -7.99 19.06
CA GLY A 691 -23.34 -7.52 20.40
C GLY A 691 -22.26 -6.65 21.05
N PRO A 692 -22.39 -6.32 22.34
CA PRO A 692 -21.45 -5.42 23.02
C PRO A 692 -20.04 -6.00 23.11
N ALA A 693 -19.06 -5.26 22.59
CA ALA A 693 -17.65 -5.61 22.59
C ALA A 693 -16.96 -5.27 23.93
N ALA A 694 -15.76 -5.83 24.13
CA ALA A 694 -14.80 -5.26 25.08
C ALA A 694 -14.06 -4.08 24.43
N ALA A 695 -13.35 -3.27 25.23
CA ALA A 695 -12.29 -2.47 24.65
C ALA A 695 -11.22 -3.44 24.09
N ASP A 696 -10.64 -3.07 22.95
CA ASP A 696 -9.59 -3.84 22.27
C ASP A 696 -10.08 -5.23 21.76
N ASP A 697 -11.38 -5.40 21.51
CA ASP A 697 -11.92 -6.64 20.90
C ASP A 697 -11.65 -6.65 19.39
N LYS A 698 -10.89 -7.63 18.89
CA LYS A 698 -10.50 -7.75 17.47
C LYS A 698 -11.65 -7.87 16.45
N HIS A 699 -12.88 -8.04 16.91
CA HIS A 699 -14.08 -8.07 16.08
C HIS A 699 -14.78 -6.70 15.98
N ASP A 700 -14.47 -5.77 16.89
CA ASP A 700 -14.90 -4.36 16.88
C ASP A 700 -13.87 -3.55 16.05
N LEU A 701 -13.93 -3.74 14.73
CA LEU A 701 -13.05 -3.12 13.74
C LEU A 701 -13.27 -1.61 13.59
N ASN A 702 -14.34 -1.07 14.17
CA ASN A 702 -14.68 0.35 14.12
C ASN A 702 -14.53 1.08 15.48
N GLU A 703 -14.20 0.35 16.54
CA GLU A 703 -13.96 0.82 17.92
C GLU A 703 -15.15 1.54 18.60
N ASP A 704 -16.42 1.24 18.25
CA ASP A 704 -17.59 1.87 18.89
C ASP A 704 -18.05 1.21 20.20
N GLY A 705 -17.51 0.03 20.52
CA GLY A 705 -17.88 -0.79 21.67
C GLY A 705 -18.97 -1.83 21.37
N THR A 706 -19.29 -2.06 20.10
CA THR A 706 -20.30 -3.02 19.64
C THR A 706 -19.81 -3.69 18.36
N VAL A 707 -19.79 -5.03 18.33
CA VAL A 707 -19.65 -5.77 17.08
C VAL A 707 -21.02 -5.76 16.37
N ASP A 708 -21.14 -5.10 15.23
CA ASP A 708 -22.35 -5.12 14.39
C ASP A 708 -22.08 -4.97 12.87
N GLN A 709 -23.07 -4.51 12.10
CA GLN A 709 -22.95 -4.27 10.67
C GLN A 709 -21.84 -3.24 10.34
N GLY A 710 -21.51 -2.32 11.25
CA GLY A 710 -20.38 -1.42 11.15
C GLY A 710 -19.06 -2.16 10.92
N ASP A 711 -18.82 -3.23 11.67
CA ASP A 711 -17.61 -4.05 11.56
C ASP A 711 -17.61 -4.94 10.34
N LEU A 712 -18.76 -5.49 9.96
CA LEU A 712 -18.88 -6.21 8.69
C LEU A 712 -18.52 -5.31 7.51
N ASN A 713 -18.98 -4.05 7.50
CA ASN A 713 -18.60 -3.08 6.48
C ASN A 713 -17.09 -2.78 6.49
N HIS A 714 -16.44 -2.78 7.66
CA HIS A 714 -14.98 -2.63 7.76
C HIS A 714 -14.25 -3.89 7.26
N TRP A 715 -14.73 -5.09 7.59
CA TRP A 715 -14.18 -6.36 7.14
C TRP A 715 -14.27 -6.51 5.61
N LEU A 716 -15.44 -6.22 5.03
CA LEU A 716 -15.64 -6.21 3.58
C LEU A 716 -14.69 -5.20 2.91
N ALA A 717 -14.51 -4.03 3.52
CA ALA A 717 -13.53 -3.05 3.05
C ALA A 717 -12.07 -3.50 3.19
N LEU A 718 -11.70 -4.41 4.11
CA LEU A 718 -10.36 -5.03 4.18
C LEU A 718 -10.11 -5.99 3.01
N ARG A 719 -11.12 -6.78 2.67
CA ARG A 719 -11.12 -7.71 1.52
C ARG A 719 -11.22 -6.99 0.17
N ASN A 720 -11.81 -5.79 0.14
CA ASN A 720 -12.32 -5.10 -1.05
C ASN A 720 -13.51 -5.83 -1.71
N ALA A 721 -14.38 -6.41 -0.88
CA ALA A 721 -15.66 -7.00 -1.25
C ALA A 721 -16.83 -6.12 -0.79
N VAL A 722 -18.06 -6.55 -1.10
CA VAL A 722 -19.29 -5.77 -0.90
C VAL A 722 -20.44 -6.64 -0.36
N ALA A 723 -21.49 -6.03 0.19
CA ALA A 723 -22.71 -6.75 0.53
C ALA A 723 -23.47 -7.10 -0.76
N GLY A 724 -23.80 -8.38 -0.95
CA GLY A 724 -24.34 -8.92 -2.20
C GLY A 724 -23.39 -9.90 -2.92
N ASP A 725 -22.12 -9.95 -2.52
CA ASP A 725 -21.04 -10.81 -3.04
C ASP A 725 -20.93 -12.06 -2.13
N THR A 726 -21.31 -13.24 -2.61
CA THR A 726 -21.51 -14.46 -1.78
C THR A 726 -20.25 -15.29 -1.59
N ASP A 727 -19.34 -15.31 -2.55
CA ASP A 727 -18.05 -16.02 -2.46
C ASP A 727 -16.86 -15.09 -2.20
N VAL A 728 -17.14 -13.79 -2.10
CA VAL A 728 -16.26 -12.73 -1.61
C VAL A 728 -15.13 -12.42 -2.60
N ASP A 729 -15.37 -12.55 -3.90
CA ASP A 729 -14.35 -12.36 -4.95
C ASP A 729 -14.18 -10.89 -5.42
N GLY A 730 -15.04 -9.99 -4.94
CA GLY A 730 -14.93 -8.53 -5.10
C GLY A 730 -15.85 -7.93 -6.15
N ASP A 731 -16.73 -8.73 -6.75
CA ASP A 731 -17.80 -8.24 -7.63
C ASP A 731 -19.15 -8.84 -7.22
N ILE A 732 -20.22 -8.52 -7.96
CA ILE A 732 -21.55 -9.08 -7.70
C ILE A 732 -22.13 -9.56 -9.02
N ASP A 733 -22.32 -10.86 -9.15
CA ASP A 733 -22.69 -11.47 -10.42
C ASP A 733 -23.90 -12.42 -10.32
N THR A 734 -24.05 -13.27 -11.34
CA THR A 734 -25.21 -14.16 -11.41
C THR A 734 -25.12 -15.34 -10.44
N ARG A 735 -23.92 -15.76 -10.04
CA ARG A 735 -23.66 -16.77 -9.01
C ARG A 735 -24.23 -16.31 -7.67
N ASP A 736 -23.99 -15.06 -7.29
CA ASP A 736 -24.53 -14.47 -6.06
C ASP A 736 -26.04 -14.36 -6.07
N ALA A 737 -26.60 -13.93 -7.21
CA ALA A 737 -28.03 -13.86 -7.41
C ALA A 737 -28.67 -15.25 -7.31
N VAL A 738 -28.07 -16.28 -7.91
CA VAL A 738 -28.54 -17.68 -7.82
C VAL A 738 -28.47 -18.19 -6.38
N ALA A 739 -27.34 -18.00 -5.69
CA ALA A 739 -27.14 -18.42 -4.31
C ALA A 739 -28.15 -17.76 -3.35
N THR A 740 -28.35 -16.45 -3.47
CA THR A 740 -29.30 -15.67 -2.64
C THR A 740 -30.75 -16.06 -2.93
N ILE A 741 -31.14 -16.19 -4.21
CA ILE A 741 -32.53 -16.56 -4.59
C ILE A 741 -32.86 -17.99 -4.14
N ALA A 742 -31.90 -18.92 -4.17
CA ALA A 742 -32.11 -20.31 -3.77
C ALA A 742 -32.49 -20.45 -2.29
N HIS A 743 -32.04 -19.54 -1.42
CA HIS A 743 -32.27 -19.57 0.03
C HIS A 743 -33.34 -18.57 0.51
N LEU A 744 -33.91 -17.76 -0.37
CA LEU A 744 -34.89 -16.72 -0.04
C LEU A 744 -36.08 -17.24 0.80
N GLY A 745 -36.21 -16.72 2.01
CA GLY A 745 -37.20 -17.11 3.02
C GLY A 745 -36.77 -18.27 3.95
N ALA A 746 -35.49 -18.66 3.91
CA ALA A 746 -34.86 -19.59 4.85
C ALA A 746 -33.86 -18.87 5.78
N SER A 747 -33.38 -19.56 6.80
CA SER A 747 -32.22 -19.11 7.59
C SER A 747 -30.93 -19.39 6.82
N GLY A 748 -30.04 -18.41 6.68
CA GLY A 748 -28.80 -18.58 5.89
C GLY A 748 -27.54 -17.99 6.53
N GLN A 749 -26.39 -18.44 6.01
CA GLN A 749 -25.06 -17.86 6.17
C GLN A 749 -24.71 -16.90 5.03
N TRP A 750 -23.55 -16.24 5.09
CA TRP A 750 -23.10 -15.30 4.04
C TRP A 750 -23.14 -15.90 2.63
N THR A 751 -22.54 -17.09 2.45
CA THR A 751 -22.54 -17.84 1.18
C THR A 751 -23.92 -18.33 0.71
N GLU A 752 -24.92 -18.26 1.59
CA GLU A 752 -26.32 -18.59 1.30
C GLU A 752 -27.14 -17.31 1.01
N GLY A 753 -26.51 -16.13 1.05
CA GLY A 753 -27.12 -14.83 0.74
C GLY A 753 -27.68 -14.07 1.95
N ASN A 754 -27.18 -14.27 3.16
CA ASN A 754 -27.48 -13.42 4.32
C ASN A 754 -26.36 -12.38 4.49
N PHE A 755 -26.60 -11.14 4.07
CA PHE A 755 -25.60 -10.07 4.01
C PHE A 755 -25.76 -9.01 5.12
N ASP A 756 -26.94 -8.92 5.76
CA ASP A 756 -27.17 -8.00 6.89
C ASP A 756 -27.02 -8.66 8.28
N GLY A 757 -26.77 -9.96 8.32
CA GLY A 757 -26.49 -10.74 9.52
C GLY A 757 -27.70 -11.04 10.40
N ASP A 758 -28.94 -10.77 9.97
CA ASP A 758 -30.13 -10.92 10.82
C ASP A 758 -30.53 -12.38 11.10
N SER A 759 -29.95 -13.32 10.34
CA SER A 759 -30.09 -14.80 10.38
C SER A 759 -31.16 -15.41 9.46
N ASP A 760 -31.89 -14.62 8.66
CA ASP A 760 -32.59 -15.12 7.47
C ASP A 760 -32.05 -14.52 6.15
N VAL A 761 -32.51 -15.08 5.02
CA VAL A 761 -32.25 -14.58 3.65
C VAL A 761 -33.56 -14.00 3.14
N ASP A 762 -33.59 -12.69 2.95
CA ASP A 762 -34.79 -11.87 2.85
C ASP A 762 -34.74 -10.96 1.60
N PHE A 763 -35.76 -10.13 1.39
CA PHE A 763 -35.77 -9.18 0.27
C PHE A 763 -34.80 -7.99 0.45
N THR A 764 -34.24 -7.82 1.64
CA THR A 764 -33.15 -6.89 1.96
C THR A 764 -31.85 -7.39 1.34
N ASP A 765 -31.54 -8.68 1.51
CA ASP A 765 -30.36 -9.33 0.92
C ASP A 765 -30.40 -9.38 -0.61
N LEU A 766 -31.55 -9.79 -1.17
CA LEU A 766 -31.76 -9.74 -2.61
C LEU A 766 -31.67 -8.29 -3.15
N GLY A 767 -31.97 -7.31 -2.29
CA GLY A 767 -31.74 -5.89 -2.55
C GLY A 767 -30.25 -5.56 -2.70
N ALA A 768 -29.39 -6.05 -1.82
CA ALA A 768 -27.94 -5.84 -1.88
C ALA A 768 -27.34 -6.35 -3.20
N VAL A 769 -27.66 -7.60 -3.58
CA VAL A 769 -27.27 -8.17 -4.89
C VAL A 769 -27.76 -7.28 -6.04
N THR A 770 -29.04 -6.89 -6.02
CA THR A 770 -29.65 -6.13 -7.12
C THR A 770 -29.13 -4.69 -7.24
N GLU A 771 -28.73 -4.06 -6.13
CA GLU A 771 -28.17 -2.70 -6.13
C GLU A 771 -26.70 -2.66 -6.57
N GLY A 772 -25.93 -3.72 -6.30
CA GLY A 772 -24.50 -3.79 -6.56
C GLY A 772 -24.07 -4.54 -7.83
N PHE A 773 -24.95 -5.34 -8.45
CA PHE A 773 -24.62 -6.24 -9.57
C PHE A 773 -23.79 -5.59 -10.69
N THR A 774 -22.60 -6.15 -10.91
CA THR A 774 -21.64 -5.80 -11.95
C THR A 774 -21.69 -6.74 -13.15
N GLY A 775 -21.99 -8.02 -12.93
CA GLY A 775 -21.65 -9.10 -13.86
C GLY A 775 -20.17 -9.47 -13.75
N ALA A 776 -19.82 -10.73 -14.05
CA ALA A 776 -18.65 -11.41 -13.52
C ALA A 776 -17.31 -10.71 -13.67
N LYS A 777 -16.49 -10.85 -12.63
CA LYS A 777 -15.05 -10.56 -12.54
C LYS A 777 -14.25 -11.71 -11.88
N ALA A 778 -14.83 -12.90 -11.74
CA ALA A 778 -14.21 -14.23 -11.72
C ALA A 778 -13.25 -14.63 -10.56
N SER A 779 -13.63 -15.68 -9.78
CA SER A 779 -12.84 -16.94 -9.61
C SER A 779 -13.48 -18.07 -8.73
N VAL A 780 -13.97 -19.17 -9.35
CA VAL A 780 -13.83 -20.65 -9.03
C VAL A 780 -13.53 -21.14 -7.57
N VAL A 781 -14.07 -22.22 -6.94
CA VAL A 781 -14.33 -23.64 -7.36
C VAL A 781 -15.21 -24.45 -6.33
N GLU A 782 -15.72 -25.64 -6.76
CA GLU A 782 -15.95 -26.93 -6.01
C GLU A 782 -17.22 -27.21 -5.15
N GLY A 783 -17.98 -28.27 -5.52
CA GLY A 783 -18.20 -29.43 -4.63
C GLY A 783 -19.65 -29.82 -4.19
N PRO A 784 -19.90 -31.09 -3.74
CA PRO A 784 -21.16 -31.77 -4.08
C PRO A 784 -22.06 -32.26 -2.90
N VAL A 785 -23.40 -32.12 -2.98
CA VAL A 785 -24.35 -32.94 -2.17
C VAL A 785 -25.70 -33.28 -2.83
N ASP A 786 -26.06 -34.57 -2.77
CA ASP A 786 -27.28 -35.24 -3.29
C ASP A 786 -28.43 -35.35 -2.25
N ALA A 787 -29.72 -35.37 -2.68
CA ALA A 787 -30.78 -36.31 -2.22
C ALA A 787 -32.28 -35.96 -2.57
N GLY A 788 -32.59 -35.82 -3.86
CA GLY A 788 -33.85 -36.16 -4.56
C GLY A 788 -35.26 -36.17 -3.91
N GLN A 789 -36.19 -35.43 -4.55
CA GLN A 789 -37.38 -36.02 -5.20
C GLN A 789 -37.62 -35.36 -6.56
N SER A 790 -37.62 -36.15 -7.64
CA SER A 790 -37.58 -35.67 -9.03
C SER A 790 -38.80 -34.85 -9.46
N VAL A 791 -38.70 -33.52 -9.36
CA VAL A 791 -38.66 -32.73 -10.59
C VAL A 791 -37.35 -33.05 -11.30
N ASP A 792 -37.37 -33.26 -12.61
CA ASP A 792 -36.13 -33.33 -13.38
C ASP A 792 -35.51 -31.91 -13.37
N ASN A 793 -34.17 -31.81 -13.34
CA ASN A 793 -33.52 -30.50 -13.45
C ASN A 793 -33.73 -29.96 -14.87
N PRO A 794 -33.57 -28.64 -15.10
CA PRO A 794 -33.46 -28.14 -16.48
C PRO A 794 -32.27 -28.81 -17.18
N ASP A 795 -32.47 -29.28 -18.41
CA ASP A 795 -31.40 -29.84 -19.23
C ASP A 795 -30.48 -28.72 -19.80
N LEU A 796 -29.17 -28.85 -19.65
CA LEU A 796 -28.17 -28.07 -20.41
C LEU A 796 -27.71 -28.89 -21.63
N LEU A 797 -28.06 -28.40 -22.81
CA LEU A 797 -27.91 -29.07 -24.10
C LEU A 797 -26.64 -28.59 -24.81
N TYR A 798 -25.76 -29.52 -25.18
CA TYR A 798 -24.52 -29.24 -25.92
C TYR A 798 -24.47 -29.96 -27.28
N ASP A 799 -24.21 -29.23 -28.36
CA ASP A 799 -23.93 -29.76 -29.70
C ASP A 799 -22.41 -29.83 -29.96
N PRO A 800 -21.82 -31.05 -30.00
CA PRO A 800 -20.38 -31.20 -30.22
C PRO A 800 -19.96 -31.02 -31.68
N GLU A 801 -20.88 -30.92 -32.64
CA GLU A 801 -20.56 -30.65 -34.05
C GLU A 801 -20.47 -29.15 -34.36
N THR A 802 -21.29 -28.31 -33.70
CA THR A 802 -21.25 -26.84 -33.90
C THR A 802 -20.56 -26.07 -32.78
N GLY A 803 -20.56 -26.61 -31.55
CA GLY A 803 -20.26 -25.85 -30.33
C GLY A 803 -21.52 -25.22 -29.71
N GLY A 804 -22.70 -25.52 -30.23
CA GLY A 804 -23.98 -24.95 -29.81
C GLY A 804 -24.34 -25.29 -28.37
N LEU A 805 -24.92 -24.34 -27.66
CA LEU A 805 -25.30 -24.44 -26.26
C LEU A 805 -26.72 -23.89 -26.07
N ALA A 806 -27.59 -24.64 -25.38
CA ALA A 806 -28.96 -24.23 -25.10
C ALA A 806 -29.42 -24.77 -23.74
N ILE A 807 -30.37 -24.09 -23.10
CA ILE A 807 -31.03 -24.55 -21.87
C ILE A 807 -32.45 -25.00 -22.23
N ASP A 808 -32.88 -26.20 -21.81
CA ASP A 808 -34.32 -26.50 -21.65
C ASP A 808 -34.72 -26.28 -20.19
N ALA A 809 -35.91 -25.73 -19.97
CA ALA A 809 -36.43 -25.40 -18.65
C ALA A 809 -37.18 -26.57 -18.00
N ASP A 810 -37.46 -27.65 -18.74
CA ASP A 810 -38.21 -28.84 -18.30
C ASP A 810 -39.54 -28.57 -17.57
N GLY A 811 -40.16 -27.43 -17.88
CA GLY A 811 -41.42 -26.97 -17.29
C GLY A 811 -41.28 -26.34 -15.90
N LEU A 812 -40.05 -26.09 -15.44
CA LEU A 812 -39.73 -25.15 -14.37
C LEU A 812 -39.81 -23.72 -14.89
N THR A 813 -39.82 -22.74 -13.98
CA THR A 813 -39.69 -21.31 -14.33
C THR A 813 -38.37 -20.82 -13.76
N LEU A 814 -37.41 -20.57 -14.65
CA LEU A 814 -36.06 -20.10 -14.31
C LEU A 814 -36.06 -18.57 -14.27
N PHE A 815 -35.51 -18.01 -13.20
CA PHE A 815 -35.30 -16.58 -13.02
C PHE A 815 -33.86 -16.16 -13.24
N ALA A 816 -32.91 -17.04 -12.94
CA ALA A 816 -31.50 -16.84 -13.15
C ALA A 816 -30.80 -18.14 -13.52
N PHE A 817 -29.70 -18.05 -14.26
CA PHE A 817 -28.73 -19.12 -14.43
C PHE A 817 -27.31 -18.58 -14.56
N HIS A 818 -26.34 -19.42 -14.20
CA HIS A 818 -24.91 -19.19 -14.35
C HIS A 818 -24.26 -20.41 -15.00
N LEU A 819 -23.36 -20.20 -15.95
CA LEU A 819 -22.54 -21.21 -16.63
C LEU A 819 -21.08 -20.76 -16.58
N SER A 820 -20.21 -21.45 -15.83
CA SER A 820 -18.76 -21.23 -15.85
C SER A 820 -18.04 -22.26 -16.72
N GLY A 821 -16.73 -22.12 -16.94
CA GLY A 821 -15.93 -23.19 -17.55
C GLY A 821 -14.40 -23.07 -17.49
N GLU A 822 -13.70 -24.22 -17.47
CA GLU A 822 -12.21 -24.33 -17.37
C GLU A 822 -11.42 -23.72 -18.57
N GLY A 823 -12.08 -23.03 -19.49
CA GLY A 823 -11.44 -22.21 -20.52
C GLY A 823 -12.46 -21.41 -21.33
N ASP A 824 -12.10 -20.19 -21.73
CA ASP A 824 -12.99 -19.18 -22.30
C ASP A 824 -14.05 -19.73 -23.27
N PHE A 825 -15.32 -19.39 -23.03
CA PHE A 825 -16.40 -19.57 -24.01
C PHE A 825 -15.97 -18.99 -25.36
N ILE A 826 -16.02 -19.81 -26.41
CA ILE A 826 -15.37 -19.51 -27.71
C ILE A 826 -16.20 -18.58 -28.62
N GLY A 827 -17.40 -18.22 -28.18
CA GLY A 827 -18.36 -17.35 -28.85
C GLY A 827 -18.98 -16.33 -27.87
N MET A 828 -19.76 -15.39 -28.39
CA MET A 828 -20.56 -14.47 -27.56
C MET A 828 -21.96 -15.04 -27.39
N ALA A 829 -22.50 -15.04 -26.16
CA ALA A 829 -23.85 -15.52 -25.89
C ALA A 829 -24.93 -14.67 -26.58
N ASP A 830 -25.95 -15.34 -27.13
CA ASP A 830 -27.18 -14.73 -27.64
C ASP A 830 -28.32 -14.96 -26.65
N PHE A 831 -28.80 -13.90 -26.01
CA PHE A 831 -29.90 -13.96 -25.04
C PHE A 831 -31.25 -13.54 -25.64
N SER A 832 -31.36 -13.40 -26.96
CA SER A 832 -32.55 -12.81 -27.60
C SER A 832 -33.83 -13.65 -27.43
N ASP A 833 -33.71 -14.97 -27.26
CA ASP A 833 -34.83 -15.85 -26.91
C ASP A 833 -35.32 -15.60 -25.46
N LEU A 834 -34.40 -15.41 -24.51
CA LEU A 834 -34.71 -15.11 -23.10
C LEU A 834 -35.36 -13.72 -22.95
N ASP A 835 -34.76 -12.70 -23.56
CA ASP A 835 -35.32 -11.33 -23.64
C ASP A 835 -36.70 -11.34 -24.30
N GLY A 836 -36.91 -12.22 -25.29
CA GLY A 836 -38.20 -12.45 -25.94
C GLY A 836 -39.25 -13.08 -25.02
N ALA A 837 -38.83 -13.94 -24.07
CA ALA A 837 -39.69 -14.62 -23.11
C ALA A 837 -40.18 -13.69 -21.98
N VAL A 838 -39.29 -12.89 -21.38
CA VAL A 838 -39.65 -11.97 -20.26
C VAL A 838 -40.04 -10.56 -20.71
N GLY A 839 -39.67 -10.18 -21.95
CA GLY A 839 -39.92 -8.90 -22.61
C GLY A 839 -38.88 -7.83 -22.25
N GLU A 840 -38.58 -6.91 -23.19
CA GLU A 840 -37.47 -5.90 -23.28
C GLU A 840 -37.09 -5.06 -22.02
N ALA A 841 -36.91 -5.71 -20.89
CA ALA A 841 -36.18 -5.30 -19.72
C ALA A 841 -35.43 -6.57 -19.27
N SER A 842 -34.23 -6.75 -19.80
CA SER A 842 -33.13 -7.37 -19.07
C SER A 842 -32.41 -6.24 -18.32
N THR A 843 -31.89 -6.54 -17.13
CA THR A 843 -31.13 -5.57 -16.31
C THR A 843 -29.75 -6.09 -15.98
N LEU A 844 -29.63 -7.38 -15.68
CA LEU A 844 -28.44 -8.01 -15.15
C LEU A 844 -28.13 -9.21 -16.06
N VAL A 845 -27.11 -9.07 -16.89
CA VAL A 845 -26.68 -10.03 -17.91
C VAL A 845 -25.17 -10.00 -17.94
N ASP A 846 -24.58 -11.18 -17.90
CA ASP A 846 -23.15 -11.42 -17.92
C ASP A 846 -22.79 -12.33 -19.11
N ASN A 847 -21.69 -11.99 -19.76
CA ASN A 847 -21.24 -12.59 -21.03
C ASN A 847 -19.72 -12.49 -21.11
N THR A 848 -19.08 -12.79 -19.99
CA THR A 848 -17.64 -12.71 -19.78
C THR A 848 -16.96 -13.94 -20.40
N PRO A 849 -15.75 -13.83 -20.97
CA PRO A 849 -15.09 -15.00 -21.55
C PRO A 849 -14.73 -16.02 -20.45
N GLY A 850 -15.52 -17.09 -20.36
CA GLY A 850 -15.37 -18.13 -19.33
C GLY A 850 -16.60 -18.28 -18.42
N ASP A 851 -17.40 -17.21 -18.28
CA ASP A 851 -18.56 -17.16 -17.38
C ASP A 851 -19.76 -16.44 -18.05
N ILE A 852 -20.91 -17.11 -18.12
CA ILE A 852 -22.12 -16.66 -18.80
C ILE A 852 -23.29 -16.71 -17.82
N GLY A 853 -23.88 -15.55 -17.55
CA GLY A 853 -24.96 -15.39 -16.58
C GLY A 853 -26.13 -14.59 -17.11
N TRP A 854 -27.34 -14.95 -16.69
CA TRP A 854 -28.55 -14.20 -17.04
C TRP A 854 -29.53 -14.14 -15.88
N VAL A 855 -30.12 -12.97 -15.65
CA VAL A 855 -31.17 -12.76 -14.63
C VAL A 855 -32.34 -11.98 -15.22
N SER A 856 -33.56 -12.45 -14.94
CA SER A 856 -34.80 -11.75 -15.30
C SER A 856 -34.93 -10.42 -14.54
N ALA A 857 -35.11 -9.30 -15.25
CA ALA A 857 -35.37 -7.99 -14.62
C ALA A 857 -36.75 -7.86 -13.94
N ARG A 858 -37.45 -8.98 -13.74
CA ARG A 858 -38.80 -9.06 -13.16
C ARG A 858 -38.88 -10.05 -12.00
N LEU A 859 -37.76 -10.21 -11.28
CA LEU A 859 -37.70 -10.85 -9.97
C LEU A 859 -38.76 -10.29 -9.01
N ASP A 860 -38.97 -8.97 -9.01
CA ASP A 860 -39.99 -8.24 -8.22
C ASP A 860 -41.44 -8.75 -8.42
N SER A 861 -41.69 -9.39 -9.56
CA SER A 861 -43.00 -9.82 -10.02
C SER A 861 -43.06 -11.32 -10.35
N VAL A 862 -41.99 -12.07 -10.06
CA VAL A 862 -41.91 -13.53 -10.17
C VAL A 862 -42.17 -14.00 -11.61
N ILE A 863 -41.52 -13.33 -12.57
CA ILE A 863 -41.60 -13.64 -14.02
C ILE A 863 -40.23 -14.09 -14.51
N GLY A 864 -40.18 -15.27 -15.13
CA GLY A 864 -38.99 -15.92 -15.68
C GLY A 864 -39.31 -16.65 -16.98
N PHE A 865 -38.36 -17.43 -17.49
CA PHE A 865 -38.57 -18.26 -18.68
C PHE A 865 -38.92 -19.71 -18.31
N ASP A 866 -39.73 -20.38 -19.13
CA ASP A 866 -40.29 -21.71 -18.87
C ASP A 866 -40.24 -22.66 -20.08
N GLN A 867 -39.37 -22.34 -21.05
CA GLN A 867 -39.19 -23.02 -22.32
C GLN A 867 -37.70 -23.02 -22.72
N GLN A 868 -37.34 -23.88 -23.67
CA GLN A 868 -35.98 -23.91 -24.22
C GLN A 868 -35.53 -22.55 -24.80
N ALA A 869 -34.28 -22.17 -24.53
CA ALA A 869 -33.61 -21.00 -25.08
C ALA A 869 -32.24 -21.39 -25.68
N ASP A 870 -31.98 -20.94 -26.91
CA ASP A 870 -30.68 -21.05 -27.56
C ASP A 870 -29.74 -19.96 -27.02
N LEU A 871 -28.49 -20.31 -26.70
CA LEU A 871 -27.45 -19.39 -26.22
C LEU A 871 -26.34 -19.17 -27.27
N GLY A 872 -26.32 -19.96 -28.36
CA GLY A 872 -25.39 -19.84 -29.48
C GLY A 872 -24.21 -20.83 -29.46
N ASP A 873 -23.30 -20.68 -30.43
CA ASP A 873 -22.09 -21.52 -30.60
C ASP A 873 -20.99 -21.10 -29.60
N LEU A 874 -21.14 -21.53 -28.34
CA LEU A 874 -20.31 -21.09 -27.21
C LEU A 874 -19.20 -22.06 -26.80
N ALA A 875 -19.35 -23.34 -27.09
CA ALA A 875 -18.48 -24.41 -26.60
C ALA A 875 -17.46 -24.90 -27.65
N PRO A 876 -16.24 -25.30 -27.25
CA PRO A 876 -15.28 -25.94 -28.15
C PRO A 876 -15.88 -27.11 -28.95
N VAL A 877 -15.64 -27.13 -30.27
CA VAL A 877 -16.16 -28.17 -31.16
C VAL A 877 -15.46 -29.51 -30.92
N GLY A 878 -16.25 -30.56 -30.73
CA GLY A 878 -15.78 -31.96 -30.71
C GLY A 878 -15.43 -32.51 -29.33
N MET A 879 -15.82 -31.86 -28.24
CA MET A 879 -15.73 -32.43 -26.90
C MET A 879 -16.79 -33.55 -26.72
N ASP A 880 -16.52 -34.52 -25.86
CA ASP A 880 -17.56 -35.44 -25.37
C ASP A 880 -18.23 -34.92 -24.08
N LEU A 881 -19.29 -35.58 -23.59
CA LEU A 881 -19.98 -35.14 -22.36
C LEU A 881 -19.10 -35.09 -21.12
N SER A 882 -18.06 -35.92 -21.03
CA SER A 882 -17.18 -35.92 -19.86
C SER A 882 -16.13 -34.82 -19.93
N GLU A 883 -15.73 -34.44 -21.15
CA GLU A 883 -14.91 -33.26 -21.40
C GLU A 883 -15.74 -31.97 -21.25
N PHE A 884 -16.98 -31.96 -21.73
CA PHE A 884 -17.91 -30.83 -21.57
C PHE A 884 -18.37 -30.64 -20.11
N GLN A 885 -18.68 -31.71 -19.38
CA GLN A 885 -19.00 -31.66 -17.93
C GLN A 885 -17.89 -30.99 -17.13
N ALA A 886 -16.65 -31.47 -17.27
CA ALA A 886 -15.48 -30.86 -16.63
C ALA A 886 -15.24 -29.40 -17.10
N TRP A 887 -15.79 -29.04 -18.25
CA TRP A 887 -15.76 -27.69 -18.79
C TRP A 887 -16.96 -26.82 -18.38
N VAL A 888 -17.97 -27.33 -17.65
CA VAL A 888 -19.08 -26.54 -17.05
C VAL A 888 -19.46 -27.01 -15.64
N ASP A 889 -18.49 -27.44 -14.83
CA ASP A 889 -18.74 -28.16 -13.57
C ASP A 889 -19.45 -27.32 -12.47
N ASP A 890 -19.45 -25.98 -12.53
CA ASP A 890 -20.19 -25.11 -11.58
C ASP A 890 -21.48 -24.48 -12.17
N ALA A 891 -22.02 -25.04 -13.26
CA ALA A 891 -23.26 -24.58 -13.90
C ALA A 891 -24.51 -24.74 -13.00
N SER A 892 -25.27 -23.65 -12.79
CA SER A 892 -26.36 -23.59 -11.81
C SER A 892 -27.55 -22.70 -12.22
N TRP A 893 -28.72 -22.93 -11.62
CA TRP A 893 -29.97 -22.20 -11.91
C TRP A 893 -30.81 -21.93 -10.65
N ALA A 894 -31.66 -20.89 -10.73
CA ALA A 894 -32.64 -20.55 -9.69
C ALA A 894 -34.05 -20.30 -10.25
N GLY A 895 -35.07 -20.75 -9.53
CA GLY A 895 -36.50 -20.62 -9.88
C GLY A 895 -37.40 -20.36 -8.66
N ILE A 896 -38.71 -20.64 -8.76
CA ILE A 896 -39.66 -20.36 -7.66
C ILE A 896 -39.41 -21.30 -6.47
N ALA A 897 -38.70 -20.81 -5.45
CA ALA A 897 -38.42 -21.50 -4.18
C ALA A 897 -37.68 -22.85 -4.33
N VAL A 898 -36.91 -22.99 -5.42
CA VAL A 898 -36.01 -24.11 -5.74
C VAL A 898 -34.88 -23.59 -6.65
N GLY A 899 -33.72 -24.25 -6.62
CA GLY A 899 -32.58 -24.06 -7.51
C GLY A 899 -31.64 -25.28 -7.43
N GLY A 900 -30.61 -25.34 -8.27
CA GLY A 900 -29.64 -26.45 -8.29
C GLY A 900 -28.74 -26.48 -9.52
N GLU A 901 -28.12 -27.64 -9.76
CA GLU A 901 -27.33 -27.97 -10.96
C GLU A 901 -28.25 -28.25 -12.18
N PHE A 902 -27.69 -28.17 -13.38
CA PHE A 902 -28.33 -28.61 -14.63
C PHE A 902 -28.11 -30.11 -14.89
N ASP A 903 -29.04 -30.78 -15.59
CA ASP A 903 -28.82 -32.12 -16.14
C ASP A 903 -28.12 -32.01 -17.52
N LEU A 904 -26.94 -32.58 -17.71
CA LEU A 904 -26.17 -32.40 -18.97
C LEU A 904 -26.56 -33.39 -20.08
N VAL A 905 -26.82 -32.87 -21.29
CA VAL A 905 -27.30 -33.66 -22.44
C VAL A 905 -26.55 -33.34 -23.75
N LEU A 906 -26.16 -34.39 -24.49
CA LEU A 906 -25.42 -34.28 -25.75
C LEU A 906 -26.32 -34.40 -26.98
N LEU A 907 -26.29 -33.39 -27.83
CA LEU A 907 -26.95 -33.35 -29.14
C LEU A 907 -26.07 -34.05 -30.19
N THR A 908 -25.84 -35.37 -30.03
CA THR A 908 -25.05 -36.13 -31.03
C THR A 908 -25.77 -36.22 -32.37
N ALA A 909 -25.15 -35.74 -33.44
CA ALA A 909 -25.63 -36.03 -34.80
C ALA A 909 -25.32 -37.48 -35.20
N GLY A 910 -26.24 -38.10 -35.93
CA GLY A 910 -26.04 -39.44 -36.49
C GLY A 910 -25.04 -39.42 -37.64
N LEU A 911 -24.25 -40.49 -37.79
CA LEU A 911 -23.30 -40.63 -38.90
C LEU A 911 -23.99 -40.40 -40.25
N THR A 912 -23.46 -39.53 -41.10
CA THR A 912 -24.01 -39.32 -42.45
C THR A 912 -24.00 -40.62 -43.26
N GLY A 913 -25.16 -41.24 -43.46
CA GLY A 913 -25.31 -42.55 -44.11
C GLY A 913 -25.75 -43.69 -43.18
N ASP A 914 -25.74 -43.50 -41.86
CA ASP A 914 -26.34 -44.40 -40.88
C ASP A 914 -27.85 -44.10 -40.81
N PHE A 915 -28.58 -44.75 -41.71
CA PHE A 915 -30.00 -44.54 -41.95
C PHE A 915 -30.87 -45.39 -41.03
N ASN A 916 -30.27 -46.30 -40.26
CA ASN A 916 -30.95 -47.07 -39.22
C ASN A 916 -30.62 -46.58 -37.79
N ALA A 917 -29.64 -45.69 -37.64
CA ALA A 917 -29.10 -45.13 -36.39
C ALA A 917 -28.54 -46.21 -35.42
N ASP A 918 -27.84 -47.21 -35.95
CA ASP A 918 -27.20 -48.28 -35.15
C ASP A 918 -25.72 -48.03 -34.80
N GLY A 919 -25.18 -46.87 -35.22
CA GLY A 919 -23.80 -46.43 -34.97
C GLY A 919 -22.81 -46.90 -36.04
N MET A 920 -23.28 -47.52 -37.12
CA MET A 920 -22.45 -48.05 -38.19
C MET A 920 -23.09 -47.94 -39.58
N VAL A 921 -22.41 -47.23 -40.49
CA VAL A 921 -22.82 -47.13 -41.91
C VAL A 921 -22.50 -48.44 -42.63
N ASP A 922 -23.48 -49.34 -42.78
CA ASP A 922 -23.31 -50.68 -43.36
C ASP A 922 -24.35 -51.06 -44.44
N ALA A 923 -24.50 -52.37 -44.70
CA ALA A 923 -25.43 -52.90 -45.69
C ALA A 923 -26.90 -52.87 -45.23
N ALA A 924 -27.17 -52.63 -43.95
CA ALA A 924 -28.50 -52.38 -43.40
C ALA A 924 -29.03 -51.02 -43.88
N ASP A 925 -28.22 -49.96 -43.82
CA ASP A 925 -28.59 -48.61 -44.29
C ASP A 925 -28.87 -48.58 -45.78
N TYR A 926 -28.12 -49.36 -46.56
CA TYR A 926 -28.41 -49.57 -47.97
C TYR A 926 -29.85 -50.05 -48.21
N THR A 927 -30.41 -50.84 -47.29
CA THR A 927 -31.80 -51.28 -47.39
C THR A 927 -32.78 -50.17 -47.03
N VAL A 928 -32.47 -49.32 -46.04
CA VAL A 928 -33.26 -48.12 -45.72
C VAL A 928 -33.28 -47.16 -46.91
N TRP A 929 -32.11 -46.80 -47.47
CA TRP A 929 -32.02 -45.98 -48.68
C TRP A 929 -32.77 -46.60 -49.86
N ARG A 930 -32.57 -47.88 -50.15
CA ARG A 930 -33.18 -48.50 -51.34
C ARG A 930 -34.70 -48.60 -51.23
N ASP A 931 -35.22 -48.79 -50.02
CA ASP A 931 -36.66 -48.89 -49.78
C ASP A 931 -37.32 -47.48 -49.73
N THR A 932 -36.53 -46.42 -49.56
CA THR A 932 -36.97 -45.00 -49.58
C THR A 932 -36.59 -44.23 -50.85
N ASN A 933 -35.74 -44.75 -51.74
CA ASN A 933 -35.28 -44.08 -52.96
C ASN A 933 -36.43 -43.54 -53.86
N GLY A 934 -36.40 -42.24 -54.12
CA GLY A 934 -37.44 -41.45 -54.79
C GLY A 934 -38.50 -40.87 -53.83
N SER A 935 -38.31 -40.98 -52.52
CA SER A 935 -39.19 -40.43 -51.49
C SER A 935 -38.93 -38.95 -51.22
N THR A 936 -40.02 -38.21 -50.99
CA THR A 936 -40.00 -36.82 -50.49
C THR A 936 -40.82 -36.69 -49.21
N SER A 937 -40.93 -37.77 -48.42
CA SER A 937 -41.81 -37.83 -47.22
C SER A 937 -41.36 -38.82 -46.14
N ASP A 938 -40.76 -39.93 -46.54
CA ASP A 938 -39.91 -40.74 -45.66
C ASP A 938 -38.46 -40.37 -46.02
N LEU A 939 -37.85 -39.50 -45.21
CA LEU A 939 -36.55 -38.87 -45.47
C LEU A 939 -35.42 -39.47 -44.63
N ARG A 940 -35.62 -40.65 -44.02
CA ARG A 940 -34.60 -41.28 -43.15
C ARG A 940 -33.33 -41.74 -43.88
N ALA A 941 -33.25 -41.54 -45.19
CA ALA A 941 -32.06 -41.75 -46.00
C ALA A 941 -31.71 -40.53 -46.88
N ASP A 942 -32.23 -39.36 -46.52
CA ASP A 942 -31.82 -38.05 -47.06
C ASP A 942 -30.55 -37.63 -46.30
N ALA A 943 -29.41 -37.89 -46.91
CA ALA A 943 -28.08 -37.64 -46.34
C ALA A 943 -27.54 -36.27 -46.74
N ASN A 944 -28.06 -35.66 -47.81
CA ASN A 944 -27.63 -34.35 -48.30
C ASN A 944 -28.50 -33.20 -47.78
N GLY A 945 -29.69 -33.50 -47.22
CA GLY A 945 -30.64 -32.53 -46.66
C GLY A 945 -31.52 -31.82 -47.69
N ASP A 946 -31.62 -32.33 -48.93
CA ASP A 946 -32.34 -31.66 -50.03
C ASP A 946 -33.85 -31.97 -50.09
N LEU A 947 -34.34 -32.81 -49.18
CA LEU A 947 -35.72 -33.28 -49.03
C LEU A 947 -36.17 -34.29 -50.12
N VAL A 948 -35.22 -34.92 -50.82
CA VAL A 948 -35.46 -35.99 -51.80
C VAL A 948 -34.43 -37.11 -51.65
N VAL A 949 -34.84 -38.28 -51.13
CA VAL A 949 -33.96 -39.45 -51.09
C VAL A 949 -33.64 -39.92 -52.51
N ASP A 950 -32.41 -39.72 -53.00
CA ASP A 950 -32.06 -39.95 -54.39
C ASP A 950 -30.68 -40.62 -54.62
N GLN A 951 -30.11 -40.47 -55.81
CA GLN A 951 -28.84 -41.06 -56.20
C GLN A 951 -27.62 -40.38 -55.53
N ASP A 952 -27.75 -39.15 -55.04
CA ASP A 952 -26.67 -38.41 -54.39
C ASP A 952 -26.52 -38.81 -52.91
N ASP A 953 -27.61 -39.09 -52.19
CA ASP A 953 -27.57 -39.71 -50.85
C ASP A 953 -26.92 -41.09 -50.87
N TYR A 954 -27.16 -41.85 -51.93
CA TYR A 954 -26.45 -43.10 -52.16
C TYR A 954 -24.95 -42.88 -52.34
N GLN A 955 -24.49 -41.77 -52.94
CA GLN A 955 -23.05 -41.50 -53.00
C GLN A 955 -22.50 -41.12 -51.62
N LEU A 956 -23.29 -40.46 -50.76
CA LEU A 956 -22.90 -40.15 -49.38
C LEU A 956 -22.80 -41.42 -48.54
N TRP A 957 -23.87 -42.24 -48.46
CA TRP A 957 -23.84 -43.57 -47.83
C TRP A 957 -22.68 -44.43 -48.35
N ARG A 958 -22.47 -44.45 -49.67
CA ARG A 958 -21.39 -45.23 -50.28
C ARG A 958 -20.01 -44.66 -50.00
N GLY A 959 -19.89 -43.34 -49.86
CA GLY A 959 -18.67 -42.65 -49.47
C GLY A 959 -18.28 -42.98 -48.03
N ASN A 960 -19.28 -43.12 -47.16
CA ASN A 960 -19.13 -43.39 -45.74
C ASN A 960 -19.29 -44.89 -45.38
N TYR A 961 -19.45 -45.79 -46.36
CA TYR A 961 -19.66 -47.23 -46.09
C TYR A 961 -18.50 -47.85 -45.31
N GLY A 962 -18.81 -48.39 -44.13
CA GLY A 962 -17.84 -48.89 -43.16
C GLY A 962 -17.35 -47.85 -42.15
N ALA A 963 -17.90 -46.64 -42.16
CA ALA A 963 -17.77 -45.70 -41.04
C ALA A 963 -18.54 -46.25 -39.83
N THR A 964 -17.92 -46.13 -38.67
CA THR A 964 -18.50 -46.48 -37.37
C THR A 964 -18.27 -45.28 -36.47
N GLN A 965 -19.26 -44.89 -35.68
CA GLN A 965 -18.99 -44.02 -34.52
C GLN A 965 -17.98 -44.76 -33.64
N ALA A 966 -17.03 -44.01 -33.08
CA ALA A 966 -16.03 -44.60 -32.21
C ALA A 966 -16.76 -45.13 -30.96
N ALA A 967 -16.88 -46.46 -30.84
CA ALA A 967 -17.44 -47.06 -29.65
C ALA A 967 -16.61 -46.61 -28.45
N THR A 968 -17.24 -45.86 -27.54
CA THR A 968 -16.64 -45.46 -26.27
C THR A 968 -16.10 -46.71 -25.58
N LEU A 969 -14.78 -46.77 -25.43
CA LEU A 969 -14.13 -47.90 -24.78
C LEU A 969 -14.54 -47.85 -23.32
N ALA A 970 -15.36 -48.83 -22.88
CA ALA A 970 -15.72 -48.98 -21.49
C ALA A 970 -14.47 -48.99 -20.61
N VAL A 971 -14.24 -47.86 -19.92
CA VAL A 971 -13.16 -47.70 -18.95
C VAL A 971 -13.35 -48.78 -17.88
N PRO A 972 -12.30 -49.53 -17.48
CA PRO A 972 -12.47 -50.57 -16.48
C PRO A 972 -12.76 -49.92 -15.13
N THR A 973 -14.02 -49.95 -14.71
CA THR A 973 -14.41 -49.52 -13.36
C THR A 973 -13.59 -50.29 -12.31
N PRO A 974 -12.90 -49.63 -11.37
CA PRO A 974 -12.65 -50.26 -10.10
C PRO A 974 -14.01 -50.62 -9.47
N HIS A 975 -14.08 -51.72 -8.70
CA HIS A 975 -15.29 -52.19 -8.00
C HIS A 975 -16.32 -53.03 -8.79
N ALA A 976 -15.90 -54.08 -9.50
CA ALA A 976 -16.80 -55.22 -9.78
C ALA A 976 -16.10 -56.61 -9.88
N LEU A 977 -15.87 -57.26 -8.73
CA LEU A 977 -15.61 -58.71 -8.66
C LEU A 977 -16.79 -59.43 -7.99
N PRO A 978 -17.67 -60.13 -8.75
CA PRO A 978 -18.65 -61.04 -8.18
C PRO A 978 -18.21 -62.51 -8.25
N LEU A 979 -18.56 -63.24 -7.18
CA LEU A 979 -18.31 -64.66 -6.89
C LEU A 979 -18.63 -65.66 -8.01
N ALA A 980 -17.88 -66.77 -8.09
CA ALA A 980 -18.48 -68.13 -8.06
C ALA A 980 -17.49 -69.28 -7.72
N PHE A 981 -17.97 -70.26 -6.92
CA PHE A 981 -17.42 -71.62 -6.63
C PHE A 981 -16.01 -71.73 -5.98
N THR A 982 -15.86 -72.32 -4.78
CA THR A 982 -16.10 -73.76 -4.56
C THR A 982 -16.72 -74.16 -3.20
N LEU A 983 -17.33 -75.35 -3.22
CA LEU A 983 -17.91 -76.17 -2.15
C LEU A 983 -17.25 -76.11 -0.75
N GLY A 984 -18.07 -76.28 0.29
CA GLY A 984 -17.70 -77.17 1.40
C GLY A 984 -18.36 -76.88 2.76
N ALA A 985 -19.38 -77.68 3.12
CA ALA A 985 -19.65 -78.26 4.45
C ALA A 985 -19.17 -77.49 5.72
N THR A 986 -19.93 -77.22 6.78
CA THR A 986 -21.13 -77.83 7.35
C THR A 986 -21.29 -77.27 8.78
N LEU A 987 -22.54 -77.18 9.25
CA LEU A 987 -22.97 -77.47 10.64
C LEU A 987 -22.60 -76.53 11.82
N LEU A 988 -23.69 -76.01 12.41
CA LEU A 988 -23.94 -75.86 13.85
C LEU A 988 -23.16 -74.78 14.62
N ALA A 989 -23.68 -74.17 15.69
CA ALA A 989 -25.04 -73.94 16.19
C ALA A 989 -24.90 -73.20 17.54
N GLY A 990 -25.83 -72.29 17.85
CA GLY A 990 -25.90 -71.62 19.15
C GLY A 990 -24.86 -70.50 19.33
N GLY A 991 -25.17 -69.42 20.03
CA GLY A 991 -26.40 -69.14 20.77
C GLY A 991 -26.10 -68.56 22.14
N ALA A 992 -26.43 -67.27 22.30
CA ALA A 992 -26.68 -66.57 23.55
C ALA A 992 -25.51 -66.31 24.54
N ARG A 993 -25.23 -65.00 24.67
CA ARG A 993 -25.14 -64.21 25.93
C ARG A 993 -23.90 -64.33 26.85
N ARG A 994 -23.56 -63.15 27.39
CA ARG A 994 -22.71 -62.85 28.58
C ARG A 994 -21.21 -63.12 28.39
N SER A 995 -20.29 -62.39 29.04
CA SER A 995 -20.36 -61.11 29.79
C SER A 995 -18.93 -60.63 30.12
N GLU A 996 -18.82 -59.42 30.68
CA GLU A 996 -17.74 -58.96 31.57
C GLU A 996 -16.33 -58.65 30.99
N SER A 997 -15.97 -57.37 31.14
CA SER A 997 -14.65 -56.84 31.56
C SER A 997 -13.36 -57.34 30.89
N ARG A 998 -12.60 -56.41 30.32
CA ARG A 998 -11.86 -55.41 31.10
C ARG A 998 -11.69 -54.11 30.32
#